data_AF-A0A367R4E1-F1
#
_entry.id   AF-A0A367R4E1-F1
#
_cell.length_a   1.000
_cell.length_b   1.000
_cell.length_c   1.000
_cell.angle_alpha   90.00
_cell.angle_beta   90.00
_cell.angle_gamma   90.00
#
_symmetry.space_group_name_H-M   'P 1'
#
loop_
_entity.id
_entity.type
_entity.pdbx_description
1 polymer ?
#
loop_
_entity_poly.entity_id
_entity_poly.type
_entity_poly.pdbx_seq_one_letter_code
_entity_poly.pdbx_strand_id
1 'polypeptide(L)'
;MSQTCPTSKTCACRNIVRCRTGEAGRLFLWFPISHTLTKVTSRLEQFAIEYELMDERPGLSLNCRPGQAQEIARNLAQILAPRELKETQVLFLRGAIQPQLQDFSDIASLQRFIKFNQSDWLVEMLATERFTIHFQPIVSIKNTSQIYGYELLLRGLDEQGNLVLPGSILELATEAGLLPQLDRVARLSAITEVSRYQVSGHIFINFAPTALYDPVSCLHSTVEAIDRAGIEHERVVFEVVESDNPQDLAHLKAVLQYYRDTGFLVALDDLGSGYSSLNLLHQLRPDFIKLDIELIRNVHQDLYKASITEKLLEITQKLNIQTVAEGIECIEELNWLRERGATFAQGYLIAKPTAIPVTATPNFDPIALTVASAHSQQVEQRVQHQTESERIVAAVTQRIRQSLELNEILQTTADEVRQLFEVDRVVIYQFQPDWSGLVAVESLAEGCMSILGFHVMDTCFQSTRASYYQQGNSRAIADIETAGLSPCHVDLLRSLKIRGNLVVPILQQERLWGLLIAHQCSYTRQWQQSEINLFNQLASQAAIAIQQSELYHQLQQANQELQRLASSDGLTQVANRRCFDDTFNAEWQRLAREQVSLSLILCDVDFFKLYNDTHGHLAGDDALRHVAKAISQALKRPADLVARYGGEEFAVILPNTDIEGAIAVATEIQSNVRALQLPHLNSQVCEFITLSLGVATIIPHSQSSPATLIAAADQGLYQAKAQGRNCAVQMECKDADAKSLA
;
A
#
# COMPACT_ATOMS: atom_id res chain seq x y z
N MET A 1 -7.83 30.78 54.27
CA MET A 1 -6.48 30.36 53.86
C MET A 1 -6.63 29.36 52.74
N SER A 2 -6.57 29.85 51.50
CA SER A 2 -6.68 29.10 50.26
C SER A 2 -5.30 28.55 49.89
N GLN A 3 -5.10 27.24 50.01
CA GLN A 3 -3.93 26.58 49.43
C GLN A 3 -4.31 25.97 48.09
N THR A 4 -3.61 26.51 47.10
CA THR A 4 -3.49 26.18 45.69
C THR A 4 -3.26 24.70 45.43
N CYS A 5 -4.09 24.11 44.56
CA CYS A 5 -3.87 22.82 43.93
C CYS A 5 -2.79 22.97 42.84
N PRO A 6 -1.82 22.03 42.69
CA PRO A 6 -0.75 22.16 41.71
C PRO A 6 -1.30 21.97 40.30
N THR A 7 -0.95 22.92 39.43
CA THR A 7 -1.15 22.89 37.98
C THR A 7 -0.73 21.54 37.38
N SER A 8 -1.70 20.72 37.01
CA SER A 8 -1.49 19.51 36.20
C SER A 8 -0.92 19.92 34.85
N LYS A 9 0.16 19.26 34.46
CA LYS A 9 0.84 19.40 33.17
C LYS A 9 -0.19 19.46 32.04
N THR A 10 -0.13 20.57 31.31
CA THR A 10 -0.91 20.91 30.13
C THR A 10 -0.89 19.76 29.13
N CYS A 11 -2.05 19.10 28.99
CA CYS A 11 -2.35 18.22 27.87
C CYS A 11 -2.07 18.94 26.54
N ALA A 12 -1.47 18.23 25.58
CA ALA A 12 -1.11 18.70 24.23
C ALA A 12 -2.33 19.10 23.36
N CYS A 13 -3.52 19.17 23.95
CA CYS A 13 -4.81 19.48 23.36
C CYS A 13 -5.05 20.97 23.05
N ARG A 14 -4.01 21.82 22.98
CA ARG A 14 -4.14 23.24 22.59
C ARG A 14 -3.61 23.61 21.20
N ASN A 15 -2.95 22.70 20.48
CA ASN A 15 -2.27 23.01 19.22
C ASN A 15 -2.92 22.44 17.95
N ILE A 16 -4.12 21.87 18.01
CA ILE A 16 -4.83 21.47 16.78
C ILE A 16 -5.50 22.70 16.16
N VAL A 17 -4.88 23.19 15.08
CA VAL A 17 -5.35 24.07 14.00
C VAL A 17 -6.70 24.77 14.26
N ARG A 18 -6.63 26.00 14.77
CA ARG A 18 -7.82 26.88 14.90
C ARG A 18 -7.92 27.72 13.62
N CYS A 19 -8.79 27.34 12.70
CA CYS A 19 -9.56 28.33 11.97
C CYS A 19 -10.92 28.31 12.65
N ARG A 20 -11.14 29.12 13.69
CA ARG A 20 -12.51 29.27 14.20
C ARG A 20 -13.32 29.98 13.12
N THR A 21 -14.57 29.59 12.95
CA THR A 21 -15.55 30.30 12.13
C THR A 21 -15.48 31.80 12.40
N GLY A 22 -14.84 32.56 11.51
CA GLY A 22 -14.68 34.02 11.63
C GLY A 22 -13.25 34.59 11.79
N GLU A 23 -12.17 33.83 11.62
CA GLU A 23 -10.80 34.38 11.68
C GLU A 23 -10.26 34.83 10.31
N ALA A 24 -9.63 36.01 10.25
CA ALA A 24 -8.94 36.53 9.05
C ALA A 24 -7.49 36.01 8.98
N GLY A 25 -6.99 35.72 7.78
CA GLY A 25 -5.65 35.14 7.62
C GLY A 25 -5.20 35.00 6.18
N ARG A 26 -4.05 34.38 5.98
CA ARG A 26 -3.48 34.11 4.66
C ARG A 26 -3.50 32.60 4.37
N LEU A 27 -4.09 32.22 3.25
CA LEU A 27 -4.21 30.84 2.79
C LEU A 27 -3.16 30.57 1.72
N PHE A 28 -2.37 29.52 1.89
CA PHE A 28 -1.39 29.03 0.93
C PHE A 28 -1.85 27.68 0.39
N LEU A 29 -1.80 27.51 -0.93
CA LEU A 29 -2.20 26.30 -1.64
C LEU A 29 -1.06 25.86 -2.56
N TRP A 30 -0.62 24.62 -2.44
CA TRP A 30 0.33 24.00 -3.36
C TRP A 30 -0.32 22.84 -4.08
N PHE A 31 -0.21 22.83 -5.41
CA PHE A 31 -0.89 21.86 -6.27
C PHE A 31 0.10 20.82 -6.79
N PRO A 32 -0.36 19.57 -7.04
CA PRO A 32 0.53 18.51 -7.51
C PRO A 32 1.04 18.73 -8.94
N ILE A 33 0.25 19.37 -9.80
CA ILE A 33 0.57 19.62 -11.20
C ILE A 33 0.08 21.01 -11.64
N SER A 34 0.79 21.61 -12.61
CA SER A 34 0.46 22.95 -13.13
C SER A 34 -0.94 23.03 -13.75
N HIS A 35 -1.47 21.92 -14.27
CA HIS A 35 -2.84 21.88 -14.81
C HIS A 35 -3.90 22.17 -13.74
N THR A 36 -3.71 21.66 -12.51
CA THR A 36 -4.59 21.92 -11.37
C THR A 36 -4.54 23.39 -10.98
N LEU A 37 -3.34 24.00 -10.98
CA LEU A 37 -3.17 25.45 -10.76
C LEU A 37 -3.97 26.27 -11.78
N THR A 38 -3.91 25.94 -13.09
CA THR A 38 -4.66 26.65 -14.13
C THR A 38 -6.19 26.54 -13.96
N LYS A 39 -6.70 25.38 -13.56
CA LYS A 39 -8.13 25.21 -13.25
C LYS A 39 -8.56 26.12 -12.09
N VAL A 40 -7.72 26.20 -11.06
CA VAL A 40 -7.98 26.97 -9.84
C VAL A 40 -7.93 28.47 -10.12
N THR A 41 -6.89 28.96 -10.82
CA THR A 41 -6.75 30.39 -11.14
C THR A 41 -7.88 30.89 -12.04
N SER A 42 -8.26 30.12 -13.06
CA SER A 42 -9.40 30.46 -13.93
C SER A 42 -10.71 30.64 -13.16
N ARG A 43 -10.92 29.87 -12.09
CA ARG A 43 -12.10 30.02 -11.23
C ARG A 43 -11.98 31.20 -10.26
N LEU A 44 -10.81 31.41 -9.66
CA LEU A 44 -10.58 32.55 -8.77
C LEU A 44 -10.79 33.89 -9.48
N GLU A 45 -10.40 33.96 -10.76
CA GLU A 45 -10.66 35.11 -11.64
C GLU A 45 -12.16 35.34 -11.88
N GLN A 46 -12.94 34.28 -12.08
CA GLN A 46 -14.40 34.37 -12.23
C GLN A 46 -15.10 34.91 -10.97
N PHE A 47 -14.52 34.68 -9.78
CA PHE A 47 -15.04 35.19 -8.51
C PHE A 47 -14.39 36.50 -8.05
N ALA A 48 -13.53 37.12 -8.89
CA ALA A 48 -12.80 38.35 -8.58
C ALA A 48 -12.02 38.30 -7.26
N ILE A 49 -11.39 37.15 -6.97
CA ILE A 49 -10.56 36.96 -5.77
C ILE A 49 -9.09 37.24 -6.12
N GLU A 50 -8.47 38.19 -5.41
CA GLU A 50 -7.05 38.52 -5.57
C GLU A 50 -6.14 37.40 -5.04
N TYR A 51 -5.14 37.00 -5.82
CA TYR A 51 -4.17 35.95 -5.49
C TYR A 51 -2.75 36.33 -5.91
N GLU A 52 -1.76 35.78 -5.21
CA GLU A 52 -0.33 35.90 -5.54
C GLU A 52 0.23 34.51 -5.92
N LEU A 53 0.86 34.39 -7.08
CA LEU A 53 1.52 33.16 -7.53
C LEU A 53 2.86 32.97 -6.81
N MET A 54 3.25 31.71 -6.61
CA MET A 54 4.52 31.34 -5.98
C MET A 54 5.53 30.90 -7.04
N ASP A 55 6.78 31.38 -6.95
CA ASP A 55 7.78 31.22 -8.03
C ASP A 55 8.44 29.84 -8.11
N GLU A 56 8.56 29.12 -6.98
CA GLU A 56 9.36 27.87 -6.92
C GLU A 56 8.54 26.58 -7.05
N ARG A 57 7.24 26.61 -6.78
CA ARG A 57 6.31 25.47 -6.89
C ARG A 57 4.96 25.94 -7.39
N PRO A 58 4.22 25.12 -8.18
CA PRO A 58 2.87 25.45 -8.62
C PRO A 58 1.97 25.63 -7.40
N GLY A 59 1.76 26.88 -7.03
CA GLY A 59 1.08 27.25 -5.80
C GLY A 59 0.66 28.71 -5.85
N LEU A 60 -0.28 29.04 -4.97
CA LEU A 60 -0.81 30.39 -4.85
C LEU A 60 -1.06 30.72 -3.38
N SER A 61 -1.05 32.02 -3.08
CA SER A 61 -1.41 32.55 -1.78
C SER A 61 -2.52 33.58 -1.89
N LEU A 62 -3.41 33.59 -0.91
CA LEU A 62 -4.64 34.39 -0.88
C LEU A 62 -4.76 35.08 0.47
N ASN A 63 -5.12 36.36 0.46
CA ASN A 63 -5.54 37.05 1.68
C ASN A 63 -7.03 36.80 1.90
N CYS A 64 -7.37 36.11 2.99
CA CYS A 64 -8.74 35.72 3.30
C CYS A 64 -9.32 36.57 4.42
N ARG A 65 -10.47 37.19 4.16
CA ARG A 65 -11.36 37.77 5.18
C ARG A 65 -11.90 36.66 6.11
N PRO A 66 -12.43 37.02 7.29
CA PRO A 66 -13.15 36.09 8.16
C PRO A 66 -14.12 35.18 7.40
N GLY A 67 -13.92 33.86 7.47
CA GLY A 67 -14.77 32.87 6.80
C GLY A 67 -14.52 32.67 5.29
N GLN A 68 -13.77 33.56 4.63
CA GLN A 68 -13.51 33.49 3.18
C GLN A 68 -12.63 32.28 2.79
N ALA A 69 -11.70 31.87 3.65
CA ALA A 69 -10.86 30.70 3.41
C ALA A 69 -11.70 29.40 3.28
N GLN A 70 -12.76 29.27 4.07
CA GLN A 70 -13.66 28.13 4.03
C GLN A 70 -14.53 28.12 2.76
N GLU A 71 -15.00 29.29 2.34
CA GLU A 71 -15.78 29.45 1.11
C GLU A 71 -14.93 29.10 -0.12
N ILE A 72 -13.69 29.60 -0.17
CA ILE A 72 -12.74 29.25 -1.23
C ILE A 72 -12.50 27.75 -1.25
N ALA A 73 -12.18 27.13 -0.10
CA ALA A 73 -11.92 25.69 -0.05
C ALA A 73 -13.14 24.85 -0.51
N ARG A 74 -14.37 25.22 -0.13
CA ARG A 74 -15.60 24.59 -0.63
C ARG A 74 -15.79 24.73 -2.14
N ASN A 75 -15.51 25.90 -2.69
CA ASN A 75 -15.58 26.14 -4.13
C ASN A 75 -14.54 25.32 -4.90
N LEU A 76 -13.33 25.13 -4.34
CA LEU A 76 -12.30 24.28 -4.94
C LEU A 76 -12.69 22.79 -4.94
N ALA A 77 -13.36 22.30 -3.90
CA ALA A 77 -13.88 20.93 -3.87
C ALA A 77 -14.88 20.59 -4.97
N GLN A 78 -15.58 21.58 -5.52
CA GLN A 78 -16.53 21.34 -6.62
C GLN A 78 -15.86 21.16 -7.99
N ILE A 79 -14.57 21.52 -8.10
CA ILE A 79 -13.86 21.64 -9.39
C ILE A 79 -12.72 20.63 -9.48
N LEU A 80 -12.11 20.32 -8.34
CA LEU A 80 -11.00 19.39 -8.24
C LEU A 80 -11.50 17.94 -8.13
N ALA A 81 -10.84 17.04 -8.86
CA ALA A 81 -11.08 15.61 -8.71
C ALA A 81 -10.68 15.13 -7.30
N PRO A 82 -11.25 14.01 -6.79
CA PRO A 82 -10.92 13.49 -5.46
C PRO A 82 -9.43 13.28 -5.22
N ARG A 83 -8.69 12.88 -6.26
CA ARG A 83 -7.23 12.73 -6.20
C ARG A 83 -6.51 14.07 -6.08
N GLU A 84 -6.93 15.08 -6.83
CA GLU A 84 -6.38 16.45 -6.75
C GLU A 84 -6.62 17.06 -5.36
N LEU A 85 -7.76 16.77 -4.71
CA LEU A 85 -8.06 17.23 -3.35
C LEU A 85 -7.17 16.59 -2.26
N LYS A 86 -6.79 15.32 -2.42
CA LYS A 86 -5.87 14.63 -1.51
C LYS A 86 -4.43 15.12 -1.64
N GLU A 87 -4.00 15.41 -2.87
CA GLU A 87 -2.62 15.75 -3.18
C GLU A 87 -2.33 17.27 -3.06
N THR A 88 -3.35 18.12 -3.12
CA THR A 88 -3.19 19.58 -2.90
C THR A 88 -2.90 19.85 -1.43
N GLN A 89 -1.79 20.53 -1.13
CA GLN A 89 -1.38 20.90 0.22
C GLN A 89 -1.88 22.31 0.58
N VAL A 90 -2.26 22.49 1.84
CA VAL A 90 -2.85 23.72 2.37
C VAL A 90 -2.18 24.13 3.66
N LEU A 91 -1.92 25.43 3.79
CA LEU A 91 -1.52 26.07 5.04
C LEU A 91 -2.33 27.34 5.24
N PHE A 92 -2.89 27.54 6.44
CA PHE A 92 -3.61 28.77 6.80
C PHE A 92 -2.92 29.44 7.99
N LEU A 93 -2.43 30.67 7.78
CA LEU A 93 -1.78 31.47 8.82
C LEU A 93 -2.73 32.57 9.30
N ARG A 94 -2.81 32.77 10.62
CA ARG A 94 -3.58 33.88 11.20
C ARG A 94 -2.83 35.20 11.02
N GLY A 95 -3.52 36.21 10.47
CA GLY A 95 -2.91 37.51 10.16
C GLY A 95 -2.08 37.52 8.87
N ALA A 96 -1.58 38.70 8.49
CA ALA A 96 -0.79 38.91 7.26
C ALA A 96 0.71 38.60 7.49
N ILE A 97 1.02 37.39 7.93
CA ILE A 97 2.39 36.95 8.27
C ILE A 97 2.87 35.94 7.21
N GLN A 98 4.17 35.96 6.89
CA GLN A 98 4.82 34.95 6.04
C GLN A 98 5.11 33.66 6.84
N PRO A 99 5.01 32.46 6.24
CA PRO A 99 5.23 31.19 6.94
C PRO A 99 6.65 31.10 7.52
N GLN A 100 6.75 30.74 8.79
CA GLN A 100 8.00 30.38 9.45
C GLN A 100 8.18 28.86 9.47
N LEU A 101 9.40 28.39 9.72
CA LEU A 101 9.76 26.96 9.69
C LEU A 101 8.88 26.08 10.61
N GLN A 102 8.40 26.63 11.72
CA GLN A 102 7.50 25.95 12.65
C GLN A 102 6.07 25.77 12.11
N ASP A 103 5.63 26.59 11.15
CA ASP A 103 4.26 26.54 10.60
C ASP A 103 4.12 25.42 9.55
N PHE A 104 5.23 24.89 9.05
CA PHE A 104 5.22 23.79 8.06
C PHE A 104 4.74 22.46 8.66
N SER A 105 4.73 22.30 9.98
CA SER A 105 4.10 21.13 10.63
C SER A 105 2.58 21.10 10.47
N ASP A 106 1.98 22.25 10.16
CA ASP A 106 0.52 22.42 10.06
C ASP A 106 0.01 22.27 8.62
N ILE A 107 0.87 21.86 7.69
CA ILE A 107 0.49 21.57 6.31
C ILE A 107 -0.40 20.32 6.29
N ALA A 108 -1.61 20.47 5.73
CA ALA A 108 -2.56 19.39 5.56
C ALA A 108 -3.01 19.29 4.08
N SER A 109 -3.69 18.20 3.70
CA SER A 109 -4.33 18.15 2.38
C SER A 109 -5.54 19.07 2.31
N LEU A 110 -5.89 19.54 1.11
CA LEU A 110 -7.07 20.37 0.88
C LEU A 110 -8.35 19.62 1.25
N GLN A 111 -8.42 18.32 0.97
CA GLN A 111 -9.50 17.46 1.46
C GLN A 111 -9.62 17.54 2.98
N ARG A 112 -8.51 17.34 3.71
CA ARG A 112 -8.49 17.38 5.17
C ARG A 112 -8.87 18.76 5.70
N PHE A 113 -8.39 19.84 5.09
CA PHE A 113 -8.76 21.21 5.45
C PHE A 113 -10.27 21.47 5.26
N ILE A 114 -10.87 21.00 4.16
CA ILE A 114 -12.30 21.16 3.89
C ILE A 114 -13.14 20.36 4.90
N LYS A 115 -12.80 19.08 5.09
CA LYS A 115 -13.52 18.20 6.01
C LYS A 115 -13.36 18.64 7.48
N PHE A 116 -12.20 19.16 7.86
CA PHE A 116 -11.99 19.72 9.20
C PHE A 116 -12.85 20.98 9.45
N ASN A 117 -12.99 21.87 8.46
CA ASN A 117 -13.95 22.99 8.58
C ASN A 117 -15.41 22.54 8.56
N GLN A 118 -15.71 21.40 7.92
CA GLN A 118 -17.00 20.72 8.06
C GLN A 118 -17.14 19.97 9.39
N SER A 119 -16.07 19.84 10.19
CA SER A 119 -16.08 19.13 11.48
C SER A 119 -16.37 20.05 12.66
N ASP A 120 -16.66 21.34 12.44
CA ASP A 120 -17.05 22.27 13.51
C ASP A 120 -18.20 21.71 14.34
N TRP A 121 -19.20 21.09 13.69
CA TRP A 121 -20.30 20.43 14.38
C TRP A 121 -19.86 19.19 15.18
N LEU A 122 -18.82 18.47 14.75
CA LEU A 122 -18.26 17.30 15.45
C LEU A 122 -17.42 17.74 16.66
N VAL A 123 -16.59 18.77 16.49
CA VAL A 123 -15.83 19.37 17.61
C VAL A 123 -16.79 19.94 18.65
N GLU A 124 -17.85 20.61 18.22
CA GLU A 124 -18.91 21.07 19.10
C GLU A 124 -19.64 19.90 19.76
N MET A 125 -20.01 18.87 19.00
CA MET A 125 -20.66 17.65 19.53
C MET A 125 -19.79 16.96 20.59
N LEU A 126 -18.48 16.86 20.38
CA LEU A 126 -17.50 16.38 21.35
C LEU A 126 -17.40 17.30 22.58
N ALA A 127 -17.38 18.61 22.40
CA ALA A 127 -17.30 19.57 23.51
C ALA A 127 -18.58 19.62 24.35
N THR A 128 -19.74 19.41 23.73
CA THR A 128 -21.06 19.40 24.39
C THR A 128 -21.55 18.00 24.78
N GLU A 129 -20.74 16.96 24.53
CA GLU A 129 -21.07 15.54 24.78
C GLU A 129 -22.44 15.12 24.22
N ARG A 130 -22.79 15.58 23.00
CA ARG A 130 -24.07 15.29 22.33
C ARG A 130 -24.07 13.90 21.67
N PHE A 131 -23.81 12.89 22.48
CA PHE A 131 -23.84 11.49 22.08
C PHE A 131 -24.82 10.69 22.92
N THR A 132 -25.35 9.63 22.33
CA THR A 132 -26.14 8.63 23.04
C THR A 132 -25.66 7.23 22.65
N ILE A 133 -25.95 6.26 23.52
CA ILE A 133 -25.57 4.86 23.32
C ILE A 133 -26.84 4.06 23.04
N HIS A 134 -26.84 3.32 21.95
CA HIS A 134 -27.88 2.35 21.65
C HIS A 134 -27.39 0.95 22.00
N PHE A 135 -28.26 0.17 22.62
CA PHE A 135 -28.01 -1.21 23.02
C PHE A 135 -28.60 -2.14 21.96
N GLN A 136 -27.76 -2.98 21.35
CA GLN A 136 -28.21 -4.06 20.48
C GLN A 136 -28.02 -5.41 21.19
N PRO A 137 -29.08 -6.18 21.46
CA PRO A 137 -28.96 -7.41 22.23
C PRO A 137 -28.31 -8.52 21.42
N ILE A 138 -27.40 -9.24 22.06
CA ILE A 138 -26.79 -10.48 21.58
C ILE A 138 -27.41 -11.62 22.38
N VAL A 139 -28.02 -12.58 21.69
CA VAL A 139 -28.80 -13.66 22.33
C VAL A 139 -28.19 -15.03 22.05
N SER A 140 -28.45 -15.99 22.93
CA SER A 140 -28.11 -17.39 22.69
C SER A 140 -28.85 -17.91 21.46
N ILE A 141 -28.14 -18.54 20.51
CA ILE A 141 -28.81 -19.06 19.31
C ILE A 141 -29.75 -20.23 19.62
N LYS A 142 -29.46 -20.97 20.71
CA LYS A 142 -30.27 -22.10 21.18
C LYS A 142 -31.59 -21.66 21.78
N ASN A 143 -31.59 -20.51 22.44
CA ASN A 143 -32.78 -19.90 23.01
C ASN A 143 -32.67 -18.38 22.87
N THR A 144 -33.32 -17.82 21.86
CA THR A 144 -33.21 -16.40 21.53
C THR A 144 -33.89 -15.48 22.55
N SER A 145 -34.63 -16.03 23.53
CA SER A 145 -35.11 -15.25 24.69
C SER A 145 -34.04 -15.03 25.75
N GLN A 146 -32.94 -15.78 25.71
CA GLN A 146 -31.81 -15.63 26.62
C GLN A 146 -30.81 -14.62 26.04
N ILE A 147 -30.86 -13.40 26.56
CA ILE A 147 -29.89 -12.35 26.25
C ILE A 147 -28.57 -12.68 26.95
N TYR A 148 -27.49 -12.75 26.19
CA TYR A 148 -26.14 -12.96 26.69
C TYR A 148 -25.46 -11.64 27.07
N GLY A 149 -25.71 -10.61 26.27
CA GLY A 149 -25.12 -9.29 26.43
C GLY A 149 -25.65 -8.27 25.43
N TYR A 150 -25.02 -7.11 25.39
CA TYR A 150 -25.39 -6.01 24.50
C TYR A 150 -24.16 -5.41 23.84
N GLU A 151 -24.28 -5.15 22.55
CA GLU A 151 -23.35 -4.29 21.83
C GLU A 151 -23.73 -2.82 22.03
N LEU A 152 -22.72 -2.02 22.37
CA LEU A 152 -22.87 -0.62 22.72
C LEU A 152 -22.48 0.24 21.54
N LEU A 153 -23.50 0.81 20.89
CA LEU A 153 -23.36 1.50 19.63
C LEU A 153 -23.51 3.01 19.82
N LEU A 154 -22.44 3.76 19.53
CA LEU A 154 -22.46 5.22 19.61
C LEU A 154 -23.38 5.82 18.54
N ARG A 155 -24.16 6.84 18.94
CA ARG A 155 -24.97 7.67 18.04
C ARG A 155 -24.74 9.14 18.36
N GLY A 156 -24.51 9.96 17.33
CA GLY A 156 -24.43 11.41 17.47
C GLY A 156 -25.82 12.05 17.40
N LEU A 157 -26.00 13.17 18.09
CA LEU A 157 -27.23 13.95 18.09
C LEU A 157 -26.96 15.35 17.52
N ASP A 158 -27.64 15.75 16.44
CA ASP A 158 -27.54 17.12 15.90
C ASP A 158 -28.08 18.18 16.90
N GLU A 159 -28.02 19.47 16.54
CA GLU A 159 -28.51 20.56 17.40
C GLU A 159 -30.01 20.48 17.70
N GLN A 160 -30.77 19.82 16.82
CA GLN A 160 -32.20 19.61 16.93
C GLN A 160 -32.54 18.29 17.65
N GLY A 161 -31.53 17.50 18.03
CA GLY A 161 -31.67 16.21 18.72
C GLY A 161 -31.94 15.01 17.79
N ASN A 162 -31.78 15.16 16.47
CA ASN A 162 -31.92 14.05 15.53
C ASN A 162 -30.64 13.19 15.48
N LEU A 163 -30.82 11.92 15.17
CA LEU A 163 -29.73 10.97 15.04
C LEU A 163 -28.90 11.24 13.78
N VAL A 164 -27.59 11.35 13.97
CA VAL A 164 -26.60 11.43 12.90
C VAL A 164 -26.05 10.03 12.61
N LEU A 165 -25.87 9.70 11.33
CA LEU A 165 -25.35 8.41 10.90
C LEU A 165 -23.90 8.19 11.44
N PRO A 166 -23.60 7.04 12.05
CA PRO A 166 -22.27 6.75 12.60
C PRO A 166 -21.14 6.82 11.58
N GLY A 167 -21.37 6.37 10.34
CA GLY A 167 -20.37 6.39 9.27
C GLY A 167 -19.84 7.81 9.00
N SER A 168 -20.73 8.80 8.91
CA SER A 168 -20.33 10.20 8.73
C SER A 168 -19.47 10.72 9.89
N ILE A 169 -19.78 10.32 11.13
CA ILE A 169 -19.01 10.73 12.32
C ILE A 169 -17.61 10.10 12.31
N LEU A 170 -17.52 8.80 12.04
CA LEU A 170 -16.25 8.07 12.02
C LEU A 170 -15.33 8.53 10.88
N GLU A 171 -15.88 8.73 9.68
CA GLU A 171 -15.12 9.28 8.55
C GLU A 171 -14.57 10.68 8.88
N LEU A 172 -15.41 11.57 9.41
CA LEU A 172 -14.98 12.91 9.79
C LEU A 172 -13.96 12.90 10.93
N ALA A 173 -14.15 12.05 11.94
CA ALA A 173 -13.20 11.93 13.05
C ALA A 173 -11.85 11.40 12.59
N THR A 174 -11.85 10.41 11.70
CA THR A 174 -10.63 9.85 11.11
C THR A 174 -9.87 10.91 10.30
N GLU A 175 -10.56 11.61 9.40
CA GLU A 175 -9.92 12.64 8.57
C GLU A 175 -9.49 13.87 9.38
N ALA A 176 -10.25 14.24 10.41
CA ALA A 176 -9.90 15.34 11.31
C ALA A 176 -8.78 14.97 12.31
N GLY A 177 -8.39 13.70 12.42
CA GLY A 177 -7.47 13.24 13.47
C GLY A 177 -8.06 13.31 14.88
N LEU A 178 -9.40 13.29 14.97
CA LEU A 178 -10.17 13.31 16.22
C LEU A 178 -10.65 11.91 16.66
N LEU A 179 -10.23 10.87 15.94
CA LEU A 179 -10.59 9.48 16.24
C LEU A 179 -10.27 9.09 17.69
N PRO A 180 -9.08 9.42 18.28
CA PRO A 180 -8.81 9.14 19.69
C PRO A 180 -9.80 9.77 20.68
N GLN A 181 -10.23 11.00 20.41
CA GLN A 181 -11.16 11.73 21.26
C GLN A 181 -12.56 11.14 21.17
N LEU A 182 -13.01 10.82 19.95
CA LEU A 182 -14.30 10.19 19.71
C LEU A 182 -14.36 8.80 20.37
N ASP A 183 -13.34 7.99 20.17
CA ASP A 183 -13.20 6.64 20.73
C ASP A 183 -13.21 6.66 22.28
N ARG A 184 -12.51 7.63 22.90
CA ARG A 184 -12.58 7.86 24.35
C ARG A 184 -14.00 8.21 24.82
N VAL A 185 -14.66 9.17 24.15
CA VAL A 185 -16.03 9.57 24.50
C VAL A 185 -16.99 8.38 24.35
N ALA A 186 -16.85 7.60 23.29
CA ALA A 186 -17.66 6.41 23.05
C ALA A 186 -17.58 5.42 24.22
N ARG A 187 -16.37 5.06 24.66
CA ARG A 187 -16.16 4.15 25.78
C ARG A 187 -16.73 4.67 27.10
N LEU A 188 -16.43 5.92 27.44
CA LEU A 188 -16.86 6.50 28.72
C LEU A 188 -18.39 6.65 28.78
N SER A 189 -19.02 7.08 27.68
CA SER A 189 -20.48 7.16 27.58
C SER A 189 -21.14 5.77 27.65
N ALA A 190 -20.55 4.77 26.99
CA ALA A 190 -20.98 3.37 27.06
C ALA A 190 -21.01 2.85 28.51
N ILE A 191 -19.90 3.02 29.25
CA ILE A 191 -19.80 2.60 30.66
C ILE A 191 -20.83 3.33 31.54
N THR A 192 -21.02 4.63 31.30
CA THR A 192 -21.97 5.46 32.06
C THR A 192 -23.41 4.99 31.85
N GLU A 193 -23.83 4.75 30.61
CA GLU A 193 -25.19 4.31 30.30
C GLU A 193 -25.46 2.87 30.74
N VAL A 194 -24.45 1.98 30.69
CA VAL A 194 -24.56 0.63 31.28
C VAL A 194 -24.84 0.69 32.78
N SER A 195 -24.11 1.54 33.51
CA SER A 195 -24.32 1.73 34.95
C SER A 195 -25.70 2.32 35.25
N ARG A 196 -26.13 3.31 34.44
CA ARG A 196 -27.43 3.98 34.56
C ARG A 196 -28.61 3.01 34.44
N TYR A 197 -28.58 2.12 33.44
CA TYR A 197 -29.66 1.15 33.22
C TYR A 197 -29.47 -0.17 33.97
N GLN A 198 -28.39 -0.32 34.74
CA GLN A 198 -28.06 -1.54 35.48
C GLN A 198 -28.14 -2.80 34.60
N VAL A 199 -27.57 -2.70 33.40
CA VAL A 199 -27.63 -3.77 32.40
C VAL A 199 -27.03 -5.04 32.99
N SER A 200 -27.74 -6.15 32.83
CA SER A 200 -27.26 -7.49 33.20
C SER A 200 -26.73 -8.22 31.95
N GLY A 201 -25.68 -9.03 32.11
CA GLY A 201 -25.01 -9.71 30.98
C GLY A 201 -23.70 -9.03 30.54
N HIS A 202 -23.13 -9.51 29.45
CA HIS A 202 -21.87 -8.98 28.90
C HIS A 202 -22.10 -7.68 28.14
N ILE A 203 -21.10 -6.82 28.08
CA ILE A 203 -21.11 -5.58 27.30
C ILE A 203 -20.00 -5.61 26.28
N PHE A 204 -20.35 -5.37 25.02
CA PHE A 204 -19.42 -5.32 23.91
C PHE A 204 -19.14 -3.86 23.57
N ILE A 205 -17.87 -3.48 23.66
CA ILE A 205 -17.39 -2.11 23.49
C ILE A 205 -16.39 -2.07 22.34
N ASN A 206 -16.75 -1.30 21.33
CA ASN A 206 -15.89 -0.98 20.20
C ASN A 206 -14.58 -0.30 20.65
N PHE A 207 -13.47 -0.72 20.05
CA PHE A 207 -12.13 -0.20 20.34
C PHE A 207 -11.31 -0.01 19.06
N ALA A 208 -10.85 1.22 18.81
CA ALA A 208 -9.98 1.54 17.69
C ALA A 208 -8.49 1.46 18.08
N PRO A 209 -7.68 0.54 17.53
CA PRO A 209 -6.25 0.42 17.89
C PRO A 209 -5.43 1.65 17.50
N THR A 210 -5.74 2.26 16.36
CA THR A 210 -5.05 3.45 15.82
C THR A 210 -5.31 4.73 16.63
N ALA A 211 -6.24 4.69 17.59
CA ALA A 211 -6.51 5.78 18.51
C ALA A 211 -5.44 5.95 19.61
N LEU A 212 -4.53 4.99 19.78
CA LEU A 212 -3.59 4.95 20.90
C LEU A 212 -2.20 5.51 20.56
N TYR A 213 -1.94 6.75 20.95
CA TYR A 213 -0.57 7.31 20.97
C TYR A 213 0.22 6.92 22.23
N ASP A 214 -0.48 6.63 23.33
CA ASP A 214 0.07 6.10 24.59
C ASP A 214 -0.91 5.06 25.18
N PRO A 215 -0.62 3.76 25.04
CA PRO A 215 -1.52 2.70 25.48
C PRO A 215 -1.69 2.72 27.01
N VAL A 216 -0.67 3.07 27.79
CA VAL A 216 -0.74 2.96 29.25
C VAL A 216 -1.72 4.00 29.82
N SER A 217 -1.67 5.24 29.35
CA SER A 217 -2.55 6.30 29.86
C SER A 217 -4.00 6.18 29.40
N CYS A 218 -4.26 5.70 28.19
CA CYS A 218 -5.63 5.59 27.67
C CYS A 218 -6.38 4.42 28.33
N LEU A 219 -5.73 3.26 28.39
CA LEU A 219 -6.31 2.03 28.95
C LEU A 219 -6.66 2.21 30.43
N HIS A 220 -5.78 2.85 31.21
CA HIS A 220 -6.03 3.15 32.63
C HIS A 220 -7.35 3.90 32.85
N SER A 221 -7.67 4.88 31.99
CA SER A 221 -8.89 5.67 32.15
C SER A 221 -10.18 4.90 31.86
N THR A 222 -10.12 3.87 31.01
CA THR A 222 -11.25 2.98 30.74
C THR A 222 -11.43 2.00 31.89
N VAL A 223 -10.36 1.39 32.38
CA VAL A 223 -10.40 0.49 33.56
C VAL A 223 -10.94 1.23 34.78
N GLU A 224 -10.43 2.43 35.06
CA GLU A 224 -10.89 3.23 36.20
C GLU A 224 -12.37 3.62 36.08
N ALA A 225 -12.88 3.86 34.88
CA ALA A 225 -14.31 4.13 34.66
C ALA A 225 -15.17 2.88 34.90
N ILE A 226 -14.71 1.70 34.47
CA ILE A 226 -15.38 0.39 34.70
C ILE A 226 -15.43 0.08 36.20
N ASP A 227 -14.30 0.25 36.90
CA ASP A 227 -14.18 0.06 38.35
C ASP A 227 -15.14 0.96 39.12
N ARG A 228 -15.17 2.25 38.79
CA ARG A 228 -16.08 3.23 39.42
C ARG A 228 -17.54 2.92 39.14
N ALA A 229 -17.86 2.36 37.97
CA ALA A 229 -19.20 1.94 37.61
C ALA A 229 -19.62 0.62 38.29
N GLY A 230 -18.68 -0.10 38.94
CA GLY A 230 -18.93 -1.38 39.59
C GLY A 230 -19.24 -2.51 38.62
N ILE A 231 -18.67 -2.46 37.41
CA ILE A 231 -18.86 -3.48 36.38
C ILE A 231 -17.73 -4.49 36.52
N GLU A 232 -18.07 -5.77 36.68
CA GLU A 232 -17.07 -6.86 36.71
C GLU A 232 -16.30 -6.93 35.38
N HIS A 233 -14.97 -7.07 35.45
CA HIS A 233 -14.07 -7.07 34.29
C HIS A 233 -14.42 -8.16 33.27
N GLU A 234 -14.74 -9.36 33.76
CA GLU A 234 -15.09 -10.52 32.93
C GLU A 234 -16.37 -10.30 32.10
N ARG A 235 -17.19 -9.29 32.43
CA ARG A 235 -18.39 -8.94 31.68
C ARG A 235 -18.12 -7.99 30.51
N VAL A 236 -16.92 -7.42 30.41
CA VAL A 236 -16.59 -6.44 29.36
C VAL A 236 -15.80 -7.13 28.26
N VAL A 237 -16.31 -7.03 27.04
CA VAL A 237 -15.72 -7.57 25.82
C VAL A 237 -15.28 -6.40 24.95
N PHE A 238 -14.00 -6.32 24.60
CA PHE A 238 -13.49 -5.31 23.67
C PHE A 238 -13.49 -5.84 22.24
N GLU A 239 -14.14 -5.11 21.33
CA GLU A 239 -14.21 -5.43 19.91
C GLU A 239 -13.10 -4.74 19.13
N VAL A 240 -12.36 -5.51 18.34
CA VAL A 240 -11.29 -5.01 17.48
C VAL A 240 -11.61 -5.32 16.03
N VAL A 241 -11.56 -4.31 15.18
CA VAL A 241 -11.76 -4.43 13.72
C VAL A 241 -10.48 -4.90 13.05
N GLU A 242 -10.60 -5.67 11.97
CA GLU A 242 -9.49 -6.05 11.08
C GLU A 242 -8.81 -4.79 10.52
N SER A 243 -7.53 -4.56 10.88
CA SER A 243 -6.74 -3.41 10.39
C SER A 243 -5.71 -3.84 9.36
N ASP A 244 -5.67 -3.13 8.23
CA ASP A 244 -4.79 -3.43 7.08
C ASP A 244 -3.30 -3.09 7.29
N ASN A 245 -2.89 -2.57 8.46
CA ASN A 245 -1.52 -2.12 8.67
C ASN A 245 -0.66 -3.12 9.49
N PRO A 246 0.33 -3.80 8.87
CA PRO A 246 1.18 -4.77 9.56
C PRO A 246 2.10 -4.14 10.64
N GLN A 247 2.33 -2.82 10.63
CA GLN A 247 3.13 -2.14 11.66
C GLN A 247 2.42 -2.05 13.02
N ASP A 248 1.08 -2.19 13.05
CA ASP A 248 0.28 -2.02 14.26
C ASP A 248 0.02 -3.33 15.04
N LEU A 249 0.39 -4.50 14.48
CA LEU A 249 0.03 -5.79 15.07
C LEU A 249 0.79 -6.10 16.37
N ALA A 250 2.06 -5.69 16.48
CA ALA A 250 2.84 -5.85 17.70
C ALA A 250 2.28 -4.97 18.83
N HIS A 251 1.88 -3.74 18.49
CA HIS A 251 1.25 -2.80 19.41
C HIS A 251 -0.13 -3.30 19.87
N LEU A 252 -0.96 -3.75 18.93
CA LEU A 252 -2.28 -4.33 19.21
C LEU A 252 -2.18 -5.53 20.15
N LYS A 253 -1.22 -6.43 19.93
CA LYS A 253 -0.97 -7.57 20.83
C LYS A 253 -0.66 -7.12 22.25
N ALA A 254 0.16 -6.09 22.42
CA ALA A 254 0.51 -5.56 23.75
C ALA A 254 -0.73 -5.00 24.47
N VAL A 255 -1.58 -4.26 23.75
CA VAL A 255 -2.84 -3.70 24.28
C VAL A 255 -3.82 -4.80 24.68
N LEU A 256 -4.03 -5.78 23.81
CA LEU A 256 -4.94 -6.89 24.09
C LEU A 256 -4.44 -7.79 25.23
N GLN A 257 -3.11 -7.97 25.33
CA GLN A 257 -2.52 -8.68 26.46
C GLN A 257 -2.78 -7.94 27.78
N TYR A 258 -2.60 -6.62 27.81
CA TYR A 258 -2.93 -5.80 28.98
C TYR A 258 -4.39 -5.96 29.41
N TYR A 259 -5.33 -5.92 28.46
CA TYR A 259 -6.74 -6.13 28.76
C TYR A 259 -7.04 -7.51 29.34
N ARG A 260 -6.45 -8.56 28.76
CA ARG A 260 -6.61 -9.93 29.28
C ARG A 260 -6.00 -10.11 30.66
N ASP A 261 -4.83 -9.54 30.91
CA ASP A 261 -4.17 -9.59 32.22
C ASP A 261 -5.01 -8.88 33.30
N THR A 262 -5.87 -7.94 32.90
CA THR A 262 -6.84 -7.25 33.76
C THR A 262 -8.16 -8.03 33.91
N GLY A 263 -8.39 -9.08 33.12
CA GLY A 263 -9.58 -9.93 33.18
C GLY A 263 -10.68 -9.62 32.16
N PHE A 264 -10.41 -8.76 31.16
CA PHE A 264 -11.34 -8.47 30.07
C PHE A 264 -11.30 -9.54 28.97
N LEU A 265 -12.42 -9.68 28.25
CA LEU A 265 -12.55 -10.56 27.09
C LEU A 265 -12.34 -9.78 25.78
N VAL A 266 -11.97 -10.48 24.71
CA VAL A 266 -11.66 -9.88 23.41
C VAL A 266 -12.48 -10.51 22.30
N ALA A 267 -13.10 -9.66 21.47
CA ALA A 267 -13.81 -10.03 20.26
C ALA A 267 -13.07 -9.52 19.01
N LEU A 268 -13.02 -10.34 17.96
CA LEU A 268 -12.62 -9.91 16.63
C LEU A 268 -13.87 -9.60 15.80
N ASP A 269 -13.95 -8.38 15.28
CA ASP A 269 -15.11 -7.86 14.55
C ASP A 269 -14.94 -7.94 13.02
N ASP A 270 -16.05 -7.90 12.27
CA ASP A 270 -16.12 -7.87 10.79
C ASP A 270 -15.37 -9.01 10.05
N LEU A 271 -15.31 -10.22 10.65
CA LEU A 271 -14.62 -11.35 10.02
C LEU A 271 -15.34 -11.77 8.71
N GLY A 272 -14.65 -11.66 7.58
CA GLY A 272 -15.19 -11.98 6.24
C GLY A 272 -15.11 -10.84 5.22
N SER A 273 -14.90 -9.60 5.68
CA SER A 273 -14.79 -8.41 4.81
C SER A 273 -13.35 -8.13 4.31
N GLY A 274 -12.33 -8.74 4.94
CA GLY A 274 -10.89 -8.50 4.69
C GLY A 274 -10.06 -9.73 4.29
N TYR A 275 -8.83 -9.49 3.79
CA TYR A 275 -7.93 -10.52 3.25
C TYR A 275 -7.07 -11.25 4.31
N SER A 276 -7.04 -10.81 5.58
CA SER A 276 -6.09 -11.24 6.62
C SER A 276 -6.71 -11.95 7.84
N SER A 277 -8.05 -12.05 7.91
CA SER A 277 -8.87 -12.64 8.98
C SER A 277 -8.30 -13.91 9.65
N LEU A 278 -7.87 -14.92 8.88
CA LEU A 278 -7.38 -16.20 9.44
C LEU A 278 -6.00 -16.09 10.12
N ASN A 279 -5.17 -15.15 9.68
CA ASN A 279 -3.85 -14.94 10.27
C ASN A 279 -3.98 -14.23 11.62
N LEU A 280 -4.94 -13.29 11.74
CA LEU A 280 -5.28 -12.63 13.01
C LEU A 280 -5.84 -13.60 14.05
N LEU A 281 -6.68 -14.56 13.63
CA LEU A 281 -7.22 -15.61 14.49
C LEU A 281 -6.11 -16.35 15.28
N HIS A 282 -5.08 -16.80 14.58
CA HIS A 282 -3.95 -17.52 15.18
C HIS A 282 -3.15 -16.64 16.16
N GLN A 283 -2.96 -15.38 15.79
CA GLN A 283 -2.07 -14.46 16.48
C GLN A 283 -2.71 -13.78 17.68
N LEU A 284 -4.00 -13.44 17.60
CA LEU A 284 -4.74 -12.75 18.65
C LEU A 284 -5.45 -13.72 19.59
N ARG A 285 -5.86 -14.91 19.11
CA ARG A 285 -6.61 -15.92 19.87
C ARG A 285 -7.80 -15.32 20.64
N PRO A 286 -8.77 -14.70 19.94
CA PRO A 286 -9.88 -14.01 20.59
C PRO A 286 -10.83 -14.99 21.31
N ASP A 287 -11.59 -14.47 22.27
CA ASP A 287 -12.63 -15.22 22.99
C ASP A 287 -13.92 -15.29 22.14
N PHE A 288 -14.17 -14.23 21.36
CA PHE A 288 -15.31 -14.11 20.45
C PHE A 288 -14.88 -13.76 19.02
N ILE A 289 -15.69 -14.20 18.07
CA ILE A 289 -15.62 -13.77 16.68
C ILE A 289 -17.02 -13.35 16.24
N LYS A 290 -17.12 -12.16 15.66
CA LYS A 290 -18.33 -11.65 15.05
C LYS A 290 -18.26 -11.94 13.54
N LEU A 291 -19.27 -12.66 13.04
CA LEU A 291 -19.39 -13.02 11.63
C LEU A 291 -20.19 -11.94 10.93
N ASP A 292 -19.55 -11.26 9.99
CA ASP A 292 -20.09 -10.10 9.30
C ASP A 292 -21.41 -10.39 8.55
N ILE A 293 -22.25 -9.36 8.44
CA ILE A 293 -23.54 -9.43 7.75
C ILE A 293 -23.42 -9.95 6.31
N GLU A 294 -22.33 -9.65 5.58
CA GLU A 294 -22.13 -10.12 4.22
C GLU A 294 -22.01 -11.64 4.15
N LEU A 295 -21.48 -12.30 5.19
CA LEU A 295 -21.42 -13.76 5.29
C LEU A 295 -22.76 -14.39 5.71
N ILE A 296 -23.49 -13.73 6.61
CA ILE A 296 -24.71 -14.27 7.21
C ILE A 296 -25.94 -14.04 6.32
N ARG A 297 -26.01 -12.90 5.64
CA ARG A 297 -27.19 -12.50 4.88
C ARG A 297 -27.45 -13.44 3.71
N ASN A 298 -28.66 -14.00 3.69
CA ASN A 298 -29.11 -15.02 2.74
C ASN A 298 -28.25 -16.29 2.72
N VAL A 299 -27.53 -16.62 3.81
CA VAL A 299 -26.65 -17.80 3.88
C VAL A 299 -27.39 -19.12 3.60
N HIS A 300 -28.69 -19.19 3.88
CA HIS A 300 -29.53 -20.35 3.60
C HIS A 300 -29.90 -20.51 2.11
N GLN A 301 -29.69 -19.46 1.29
CA GLN A 301 -29.99 -19.45 -0.15
C GLN A 301 -28.72 -19.47 -1.00
N ASP A 302 -27.64 -18.88 -0.49
CA ASP A 302 -26.35 -18.79 -1.16
C ASP A 302 -25.43 -19.93 -0.70
N LEU A 303 -25.25 -20.91 -1.57
CA LEU A 303 -24.44 -22.10 -1.30
C LEU A 303 -22.96 -21.79 -1.09
N TYR A 304 -22.44 -20.73 -1.72
CA TYR A 304 -21.04 -20.36 -1.57
C TYR A 304 -20.80 -19.77 -0.17
N LYS A 305 -21.67 -18.84 0.24
CA LYS A 305 -21.67 -18.30 1.61
C LYS A 305 -21.89 -19.40 2.64
N ALA A 306 -22.83 -20.30 2.40
CA ALA A 306 -23.11 -21.43 3.28
C ALA A 306 -21.85 -22.27 3.55
N SER A 307 -21.11 -22.62 2.50
CA SER A 307 -19.89 -23.44 2.61
C SER A 307 -18.78 -22.73 3.40
N ILE A 308 -18.54 -21.45 3.13
CA ILE A 308 -17.52 -20.66 3.85
C ILE A 308 -17.90 -20.50 5.32
N THR A 309 -19.12 -20.05 5.59
CA THR A 309 -19.61 -19.81 6.96
C THR A 309 -19.63 -21.12 7.77
N GLU A 310 -20.00 -22.25 7.16
CA GLU A 310 -19.94 -23.56 7.80
C GLU A 310 -18.50 -23.96 8.20
N LYS A 311 -17.52 -23.74 7.31
CA LYS A 311 -16.11 -24.03 7.62
C LYS A 311 -15.55 -23.11 8.69
N LEU A 312 -15.95 -21.84 8.69
CA LEU A 312 -15.58 -20.91 9.78
C LEU A 312 -16.15 -21.38 11.11
N LEU A 313 -17.43 -21.75 11.16
CA LEU A 313 -18.07 -22.30 12.36
C LEU A 313 -17.38 -23.58 12.87
N GLU A 314 -16.98 -24.49 11.97
CA GLU A 314 -16.21 -25.68 12.35
C GLU A 314 -14.85 -25.34 12.95
N ILE A 315 -14.14 -24.35 12.40
CA ILE A 315 -12.84 -23.90 12.90
C ILE A 315 -12.99 -23.27 14.28
N THR A 316 -13.95 -22.37 14.48
CA THR A 316 -14.15 -21.69 15.77
C THR A 316 -14.57 -22.67 16.86
N GLN A 317 -15.43 -23.66 16.55
CA GLN A 317 -15.76 -24.73 17.48
C GLN A 317 -14.53 -25.55 17.90
N LYS A 318 -13.67 -25.95 16.95
CA LYS A 318 -12.44 -26.70 17.25
C LYS A 318 -11.45 -25.91 18.10
N LEU A 319 -11.43 -24.59 17.94
CA LEU A 319 -10.58 -23.69 18.71
C LEU A 319 -11.23 -23.20 20.01
N ASN A 320 -12.47 -23.64 20.30
CA ASN A 320 -13.26 -23.22 21.46
C ASN A 320 -13.45 -21.69 21.53
N ILE A 321 -13.65 -21.05 20.37
CA ILE A 321 -13.94 -19.63 20.23
C ILE A 321 -15.45 -19.45 20.04
N GLN A 322 -16.05 -18.52 20.77
CA GLN A 322 -17.50 -18.26 20.69
C GLN A 322 -17.82 -17.40 19.48
N THR A 323 -18.93 -17.67 18.80
CA THR A 323 -19.32 -16.93 17.59
C THR A 323 -20.56 -16.09 17.81
N VAL A 324 -20.56 -14.87 17.27
CA VAL A 324 -21.74 -14.00 17.18
C VAL A 324 -22.05 -13.82 15.70
N ALA A 325 -23.18 -14.38 15.25
CA ALA A 325 -23.62 -14.19 13.87
C ALA A 325 -24.45 -12.91 13.76
N GLU A 326 -24.01 -11.97 12.92
CA GLU A 326 -24.61 -10.65 12.80
C GLU A 326 -25.60 -10.54 11.64
N GLY A 327 -26.46 -9.52 11.69
CA GLY A 327 -27.34 -9.18 10.57
C GLY A 327 -28.43 -10.21 10.25
N ILE A 328 -28.84 -11.04 11.20
CA ILE A 328 -29.93 -12.00 11.02
C ILE A 328 -31.27 -11.24 10.88
N GLU A 329 -31.92 -11.35 9.73
CA GLU A 329 -33.25 -10.75 9.51
C GLU A 329 -34.37 -11.74 9.19
N CYS A 330 -34.06 -13.02 8.91
CA CYS A 330 -35.09 -14.04 8.71
C CYS A 330 -34.87 -15.34 9.51
N ILE A 331 -35.95 -16.10 9.70
CA ILE A 331 -35.95 -17.30 10.55
C ILE A 331 -35.11 -18.42 9.95
N GLU A 332 -35.00 -18.46 8.63
CA GLU A 332 -34.21 -19.43 7.87
C GLU A 332 -32.70 -19.24 8.11
N GLU A 333 -32.20 -18.00 8.15
CA GLU A 333 -30.82 -17.68 8.53
C GLU A 333 -30.53 -18.17 9.96
N LEU A 334 -31.42 -17.86 10.90
CA LEU A 334 -31.29 -18.26 12.30
C LEU A 334 -31.24 -19.78 12.45
N ASN A 335 -32.13 -20.51 11.79
CA ASN A 335 -32.18 -21.97 11.85
C ASN A 335 -30.94 -22.60 11.21
N TRP A 336 -30.50 -22.09 10.06
CA TRP A 336 -29.30 -22.58 9.36
C TRP A 336 -28.05 -22.48 10.24
N LEU A 337 -27.88 -21.34 10.93
CA LEU A 337 -26.76 -21.09 11.85
C LEU A 337 -26.85 -21.95 13.12
N ARG A 338 -28.07 -22.14 13.64
CA ARG A 338 -28.34 -22.96 14.83
C ARG A 338 -27.96 -24.42 14.58
N GLU A 339 -28.33 -24.97 13.42
CA GLU A 339 -28.01 -26.36 13.03
C GLU A 339 -26.51 -26.60 12.90
N ARG A 340 -25.74 -25.58 12.51
CA ARG A 340 -24.29 -25.64 12.31
C ARG A 340 -23.48 -25.19 13.52
N GLY A 341 -24.15 -24.92 14.63
CA GLY A 341 -23.53 -24.68 15.94
C GLY A 341 -22.85 -23.32 16.09
N ALA A 342 -23.42 -22.26 15.51
CA ALA A 342 -23.12 -20.90 15.97
C ALA A 342 -23.47 -20.76 17.47
N THR A 343 -22.84 -19.82 18.17
CA THR A 343 -23.02 -19.69 19.64
C THR A 343 -24.10 -18.65 19.97
N PHE A 344 -23.96 -17.46 19.41
CA PHE A 344 -24.82 -16.31 19.62
C PHE A 344 -25.32 -15.75 18.30
N ALA A 345 -26.42 -15.01 18.39
CA ALA A 345 -27.13 -14.43 17.27
C ALA A 345 -27.45 -12.96 17.56
N GLN A 346 -27.33 -12.13 16.53
CA GLN A 346 -27.65 -10.71 16.58
C GLN A 346 -28.27 -10.29 15.24
N GLY A 347 -29.31 -9.45 15.27
CA GLY A 347 -29.95 -8.96 14.05
C GLY A 347 -31.36 -8.44 14.27
N TYR A 348 -31.91 -7.80 13.23
CA TYR A 348 -33.20 -7.10 13.32
C TYR A 348 -34.41 -8.03 13.43
N LEU A 349 -34.26 -9.32 13.11
CA LEU A 349 -35.27 -10.33 13.44
C LEU A 349 -35.49 -10.43 14.95
N ILE A 350 -34.41 -10.28 15.73
CA ILE A 350 -34.41 -10.48 17.18
C ILE A 350 -34.81 -9.17 17.85
N ALA A 351 -34.03 -8.10 17.64
CA ALA A 351 -34.34 -6.76 18.10
C ALA A 351 -33.42 -5.72 17.44
N LYS A 352 -33.94 -4.50 17.24
CA LYS A 352 -33.17 -3.37 16.73
C LYS A 352 -32.41 -2.65 17.85
N PRO A 353 -31.31 -1.94 17.54
CA PRO A 353 -30.61 -1.08 18.49
C PRO A 353 -31.53 0.01 19.04
N THR A 354 -31.60 0.13 20.36
CA THR A 354 -32.45 1.12 21.03
C THR A 354 -31.71 1.81 22.17
N ALA A 355 -32.05 3.07 22.47
CA ALA A 355 -31.42 3.82 23.55
C ALA A 355 -31.70 3.26 24.95
N ILE A 356 -32.77 2.47 25.10
CA ILE A 356 -33.12 1.77 26.34
C ILE A 356 -32.91 0.28 26.08
N PRO A 357 -32.11 -0.42 26.90
CA PRO A 357 -31.80 -1.83 26.68
C PRO A 357 -33.06 -2.70 26.76
N VAL A 358 -33.28 -3.51 25.72
CA VAL A 358 -34.38 -4.48 25.68
C VAL A 358 -34.08 -5.60 26.67
N THR A 359 -35.00 -5.89 27.60
CA THR A 359 -34.82 -6.93 28.63
C THR A 359 -35.42 -8.29 28.25
N ALA A 360 -36.21 -8.34 27.18
CA ALA A 360 -36.85 -9.55 26.68
C ALA A 360 -36.85 -9.58 25.15
N THR A 361 -36.36 -10.66 24.58
CA THR A 361 -36.30 -10.93 23.14
C THR A 361 -37.22 -12.10 22.76
N PRO A 362 -37.73 -12.14 21.53
CA PRO A 362 -38.59 -13.23 21.08
C PRO A 362 -37.84 -14.57 21.10
N ASN A 363 -38.52 -15.65 21.52
CA ASN A 363 -38.02 -17.00 21.33
C ASN A 363 -38.49 -17.55 19.98
N PHE A 364 -37.55 -18.00 19.15
CA PHE A 364 -37.84 -18.63 17.88
C PHE A 364 -37.57 -20.14 17.96
N ASP A 365 -38.62 -20.94 18.12
CA ASP A 365 -38.50 -22.40 18.17
C ASP A 365 -38.01 -22.97 16.82
N PRO A 366 -37.22 -24.05 16.82
CA PRO A 366 -36.76 -24.68 15.60
C PRO A 366 -37.96 -25.25 14.84
N ILE A 367 -38.30 -24.64 13.71
CA ILE A 367 -39.28 -25.20 12.77
C ILE A 367 -38.58 -26.33 12.04
N ALA A 368 -39.12 -27.56 12.16
CA ALA A 368 -38.70 -28.66 11.32
C ALA A 368 -39.01 -28.33 9.86
N LEU A 369 -38.04 -27.82 9.11
CA LEU A 369 -38.11 -27.69 7.67
C LEU A 369 -38.16 -29.11 7.10
N THR A 370 -39.35 -29.61 6.77
CA THR A 370 -39.54 -30.75 5.86
C THR A 370 -39.04 -30.33 4.48
N VAL A 371 -37.72 -30.38 4.29
CA VAL A 371 -37.12 -30.30 2.97
C VAL A 371 -37.47 -31.59 2.25
N ALA A 372 -38.25 -31.47 1.19
CA ALA A 372 -38.61 -32.58 0.32
C ALA A 372 -37.34 -33.25 -0.21
N SER A 373 -37.08 -34.46 0.28
CA SER A 373 -35.90 -35.29 0.02
C SER A 373 -35.70 -35.71 -1.45
N ALA A 374 -36.59 -35.28 -2.36
CA ALA A 374 -36.51 -35.57 -3.78
C ALA A 374 -35.76 -34.50 -4.61
N HIS A 375 -35.60 -33.26 -4.10
CA HIS A 375 -34.81 -32.21 -4.78
C HIS A 375 -33.34 -32.18 -4.33
N SER A 376 -33.02 -32.68 -3.12
CA SER A 376 -31.66 -32.63 -2.57
C SER A 376 -30.67 -33.45 -3.40
N GLN A 377 -31.04 -34.61 -3.96
CA GLN A 377 -30.09 -35.44 -4.72
C GLN A 377 -29.74 -34.86 -6.11
N GLN A 378 -30.70 -34.23 -6.81
CA GLN A 378 -30.43 -33.58 -8.10
C GLN A 378 -29.74 -32.22 -7.93
N VAL A 379 -30.01 -31.51 -6.82
CA VAL A 379 -29.32 -30.27 -6.47
C VAL A 379 -27.93 -30.58 -5.91
N GLU A 380 -27.75 -31.56 -5.02
CA GLU A 380 -26.43 -32.03 -4.56
C GLU A 380 -25.56 -32.51 -5.72
N GLN A 381 -26.11 -33.21 -6.72
CA GLN A 381 -25.33 -33.58 -7.90
C GLN A 381 -24.94 -32.37 -8.76
N ARG A 382 -25.83 -31.38 -8.93
CA ARG A 382 -25.53 -30.11 -9.61
C ARG A 382 -24.53 -29.24 -8.84
N VAL A 383 -24.65 -29.20 -7.52
CA VAL A 383 -23.80 -28.45 -6.59
C VAL A 383 -22.45 -29.14 -6.41
N GLN A 384 -22.38 -30.47 -6.38
CA GLN A 384 -21.12 -31.21 -6.42
C GLN A 384 -20.42 -30.96 -7.76
N HIS A 385 -21.11 -31.06 -8.90
CA HIS A 385 -20.53 -30.73 -10.20
C HIS A 385 -20.08 -29.25 -10.29
N GLN A 386 -20.79 -28.31 -9.65
CA GLN A 386 -20.46 -26.89 -9.67
C GLN A 386 -19.34 -26.51 -8.68
N THR A 387 -19.33 -27.09 -7.48
CA THR A 387 -18.24 -26.96 -6.48
C THR A 387 -16.97 -27.64 -6.98
N GLU A 388 -17.10 -28.75 -7.70
CA GLU A 388 -15.97 -29.41 -8.37
C GLU A 388 -15.44 -28.55 -9.51
N SER A 389 -16.31 -27.97 -10.35
CA SER A 389 -15.91 -27.01 -11.39
C SER A 389 -15.24 -25.76 -10.80
N GLU A 390 -15.76 -25.19 -9.71
CA GLU A 390 -15.17 -24.04 -9.02
C GLU A 390 -13.85 -24.40 -8.32
N ARG A 391 -13.74 -25.58 -7.72
CA ARG A 391 -12.46 -26.08 -7.18
C ARG A 391 -11.43 -26.29 -8.26
N ILE A 392 -11.83 -26.82 -9.40
CA ILE A 392 -10.96 -27.00 -10.56
C ILE A 392 -10.53 -25.63 -11.08
N VAL A 393 -11.44 -24.66 -11.24
CA VAL A 393 -11.10 -23.29 -11.62
C VAL A 393 -10.18 -22.64 -10.61
N ALA A 394 -10.43 -22.77 -9.30
CA ALA A 394 -9.58 -22.21 -8.26
C ALA A 394 -8.18 -22.83 -8.29
N ALA A 395 -8.08 -24.15 -8.46
CA ALA A 395 -6.80 -24.85 -8.57
C ALA A 395 -6.02 -24.47 -9.83
N VAL A 396 -6.70 -24.36 -10.97
CA VAL A 396 -6.13 -23.88 -12.24
C VAL A 396 -5.71 -22.42 -12.11
N THR A 397 -6.56 -21.57 -11.53
CA THR A 397 -6.27 -20.14 -11.28
C THR A 397 -5.05 -19.98 -10.39
N GLN A 398 -4.93 -20.80 -9.34
CA GLN A 398 -3.78 -20.78 -8.46
C GLN A 398 -2.49 -21.12 -9.23
N ARG A 399 -2.52 -22.14 -10.10
CA ARG A 399 -1.36 -22.49 -10.93
C ARG A 399 -1.02 -21.40 -11.96
N ILE A 400 -2.01 -20.82 -12.61
CA ILE A 400 -1.82 -19.69 -13.54
C ILE A 400 -1.16 -18.49 -12.84
N ARG A 401 -1.53 -18.21 -11.59
CA ARG A 401 -1.02 -17.07 -10.80
C ARG A 401 0.25 -17.37 -9.99
N GLN A 402 0.79 -18.60 -10.05
CA GLN A 402 2.01 -18.96 -9.31
C GLN A 402 3.27 -18.28 -9.88
N SER A 403 3.30 -18.05 -11.19
CA SER A 403 4.40 -17.35 -11.84
C SER A 403 4.09 -15.87 -12.03
N LEU A 404 5.13 -15.06 -12.02
CA LEU A 404 5.09 -13.65 -12.41
C LEU A 404 5.71 -13.43 -13.80
N GLU A 405 6.21 -14.48 -14.45
CA GLU A 405 6.82 -14.42 -15.78
C GLU A 405 5.77 -14.64 -16.86
N LEU A 406 5.63 -13.68 -17.77
CA LEU A 406 4.55 -13.66 -18.76
C LEU A 406 4.46 -14.96 -19.57
N ASN A 407 5.57 -15.45 -20.12
CA ASN A 407 5.57 -16.66 -20.95
C ASN A 407 5.14 -17.91 -20.17
N GLU A 408 5.50 -18.00 -18.89
CA GLU A 408 5.13 -19.12 -18.04
C GLU A 408 3.64 -19.10 -17.69
N ILE A 409 3.09 -17.90 -17.40
CA ILE A 409 1.65 -17.70 -17.18
C ILE A 409 0.85 -18.13 -18.41
N LEU A 410 1.28 -17.69 -19.59
CA LEU A 410 0.60 -18.02 -20.85
C LEU A 410 0.66 -19.52 -21.14
N GLN A 411 1.84 -20.13 -21.05
CA GLN A 411 2.02 -21.56 -21.30
C GLN A 411 1.21 -22.41 -20.32
N THR A 412 1.30 -22.10 -19.02
CA THR A 412 0.52 -22.77 -17.98
C THR A 412 -0.97 -22.65 -18.25
N THR A 413 -1.46 -21.45 -18.61
CA THR A 413 -2.87 -21.25 -18.97
C THR A 413 -3.29 -22.15 -20.13
N ALA A 414 -2.48 -22.22 -21.20
CA ALA A 414 -2.79 -23.06 -22.36
C ALA A 414 -2.83 -24.56 -22.00
N ASP A 415 -1.88 -25.03 -21.19
CA ASP A 415 -1.80 -26.42 -20.77
C ASP A 415 -2.96 -26.83 -19.86
N GLU A 416 -3.28 -26.01 -18.86
CA GLU A 416 -4.38 -26.26 -17.93
C GLU A 416 -5.73 -26.26 -18.66
N VAL A 417 -5.97 -25.30 -19.55
CA VAL A 417 -7.20 -25.23 -20.33
C VAL A 417 -7.30 -26.43 -21.28
N ARG A 418 -6.20 -26.86 -21.91
CA ARG A 418 -6.24 -28.04 -22.80
C ARG A 418 -6.59 -29.30 -22.02
N GLN A 419 -5.95 -29.52 -20.86
CA GLN A 419 -6.19 -30.68 -20.02
C GLN A 419 -7.61 -30.70 -19.46
N LEU A 420 -8.11 -29.55 -18.99
CA LEU A 420 -9.42 -29.42 -18.38
C LEU A 420 -10.57 -29.70 -19.37
N PHE A 421 -10.47 -29.17 -20.60
CA PHE A 421 -11.55 -29.31 -21.59
C PHE A 421 -11.36 -30.52 -22.53
N GLU A 422 -10.27 -31.27 -22.36
CA GLU A 422 -9.90 -32.42 -23.21
C GLU A 422 -10.01 -32.09 -24.70
N VAL A 423 -9.50 -30.90 -25.08
CA VAL A 423 -9.48 -30.43 -26.47
C VAL A 423 -8.16 -30.79 -27.13
N ASP A 424 -8.20 -30.95 -28.44
CA ASP A 424 -7.03 -31.34 -29.24
C ASP A 424 -5.90 -30.28 -29.18
N ARG A 425 -6.26 -29.00 -29.07
CA ARG A 425 -5.30 -27.90 -29.03
C ARG A 425 -5.87 -26.65 -28.36
N VAL A 426 -5.04 -25.99 -27.55
CA VAL A 426 -5.32 -24.65 -27.00
C VAL A 426 -4.22 -23.70 -27.41
N VAL A 427 -4.60 -22.48 -27.76
CA VAL A 427 -3.71 -21.44 -28.23
C VAL A 427 -4.06 -20.13 -27.57
N ILE A 428 -3.04 -19.37 -27.18
CA ILE A 428 -3.20 -17.95 -26.83
C ILE A 428 -2.65 -17.11 -27.97
N TYR A 429 -3.52 -16.31 -28.55
CA TYR A 429 -3.20 -15.37 -29.61
C TYR A 429 -3.04 -13.97 -29.01
N GLN A 430 -1.87 -13.37 -29.15
CA GLN A 430 -1.56 -12.06 -28.59
C GLN A 430 -1.66 -10.99 -29.69
N PHE A 431 -2.33 -9.88 -29.40
CA PHE A 431 -2.35 -8.70 -30.28
C PHE A 431 -1.13 -7.81 -30.02
N GLN A 432 -0.50 -7.36 -31.09
CA GLN A 432 0.53 -6.33 -31.10
C GLN A 432 -0.10 -4.93 -31.20
N PRO A 433 0.66 -3.85 -30.89
CA PRO A 433 0.15 -2.49 -30.96
C PRO A 433 -0.38 -2.05 -32.34
N ASP A 434 0.10 -2.67 -33.41
CA ASP A 434 -0.34 -2.44 -34.79
C ASP A 434 -1.57 -3.28 -35.18
N TRP A 435 -2.20 -3.97 -34.22
CA TRP A 435 -3.28 -4.93 -34.40
C TRP A 435 -2.93 -6.19 -35.21
N SER A 436 -1.66 -6.37 -35.58
CA SER A 436 -1.19 -7.70 -35.96
C SER A 436 -1.26 -8.61 -34.73
N GLY A 437 -1.23 -9.92 -34.94
CA GLY A 437 -1.13 -10.82 -33.81
C GLY A 437 -0.48 -12.13 -34.19
N LEU A 438 -0.01 -12.80 -33.15
CA LEU A 438 0.76 -14.03 -33.26
C LEU A 438 0.28 -15.03 -32.21
N VAL A 439 0.46 -16.31 -32.53
CA VAL A 439 0.29 -17.39 -31.57
C VAL A 439 1.46 -17.35 -30.60
N ALA A 440 1.22 -16.82 -29.39
CA ALA A 440 2.25 -16.59 -28.37
C ALA A 440 2.66 -17.90 -27.69
N VAL A 441 1.68 -18.76 -27.41
CA VAL A 441 1.88 -20.10 -26.85
C VAL A 441 0.86 -21.08 -27.43
N GLU A 442 1.19 -22.36 -27.37
CA GLU A 442 0.29 -23.44 -27.74
C GLU A 442 0.44 -24.63 -26.78
N SER A 443 -0.66 -25.37 -26.60
CA SER A 443 -0.70 -26.69 -25.97
C SER A 443 -1.36 -27.67 -26.93
N LEU A 444 -0.74 -28.82 -27.14
CA LEU A 444 -1.12 -29.79 -28.18
C LEU A 444 -1.39 -31.18 -27.58
N ALA A 445 -2.43 -31.85 -28.08
CA ALA A 445 -2.62 -33.29 -27.92
C ALA A 445 -1.75 -34.09 -28.92
N GLU A 446 -1.54 -35.37 -28.63
CA GLU A 446 -0.71 -36.25 -29.45
C GLU A 446 -1.25 -36.36 -30.89
N GLY A 447 -0.39 -36.16 -31.90
CA GLY A 447 -0.78 -36.21 -33.32
C GLY A 447 -1.31 -34.89 -33.92
N CYS A 448 -1.42 -33.80 -33.13
CA CYS A 448 -1.76 -32.47 -33.65
C CYS A 448 -0.57 -31.73 -34.27
N MET A 449 -0.85 -30.91 -35.29
CA MET A 449 0.13 -30.04 -35.93
C MET A 449 0.33 -28.75 -35.11
N SER A 450 1.59 -28.41 -34.85
CA SER A 450 2.00 -27.14 -34.25
C SER A 450 1.71 -25.95 -35.15
N ILE A 451 1.23 -24.84 -34.55
CA ILE A 451 1.00 -23.55 -35.18
C ILE A 451 1.63 -22.40 -34.37
N LEU A 452 2.62 -22.70 -33.53
CA LEU A 452 3.35 -21.71 -32.74
C LEU A 452 4.06 -20.69 -33.64
N GLY A 453 3.97 -19.41 -33.29
CA GLY A 453 4.59 -18.33 -34.08
C GLY A 453 3.93 -18.10 -35.44
N PHE A 454 2.80 -18.76 -35.74
CA PHE A 454 2.08 -18.54 -36.98
C PHE A 454 1.51 -17.11 -37.00
N HIS A 455 2.03 -16.29 -37.90
CA HIS A 455 1.48 -14.98 -38.20
C HIS A 455 0.23 -15.16 -39.06
N VAL A 456 -0.94 -14.94 -38.46
CA VAL A 456 -2.19 -14.91 -39.23
C VAL A 456 -2.22 -13.58 -39.99
N MET A 457 -1.60 -13.56 -41.19
CA MET A 457 -1.71 -12.47 -42.17
C MET A 457 -3.11 -12.53 -42.77
N ASP A 458 -4.06 -11.96 -42.06
CA ASP A 458 -5.46 -12.23 -42.31
C ASP A 458 -6.04 -11.21 -43.28
N THR A 459 -5.90 -11.49 -44.57
CA THR A 459 -6.62 -10.78 -45.64
C THR A 459 -8.15 -10.95 -45.54
N CYS A 460 -8.65 -11.83 -44.66
CA CYS A 460 -10.07 -12.13 -44.47
C CYS A 460 -10.64 -11.70 -43.09
N PHE A 461 -9.83 -11.12 -42.19
CA PHE A 461 -10.26 -10.57 -40.88
C PHE A 461 -10.42 -9.05 -40.87
N GLN A 462 -9.93 -8.33 -41.88
CA GLN A 462 -9.83 -6.88 -41.79
C GLN A 462 -11.21 -6.21 -41.63
N SER A 463 -11.27 -5.37 -40.60
CA SER A 463 -12.22 -4.30 -40.26
C SER A 463 -13.51 -4.56 -39.48
N THR A 464 -13.91 -5.79 -39.12
CA THR A 464 -15.24 -5.98 -38.46
C THR A 464 -15.32 -6.87 -37.23
N ARG A 465 -14.26 -7.57 -36.80
CA ARG A 465 -14.38 -8.54 -35.68
C ARG A 465 -13.52 -8.27 -34.44
N ALA A 466 -12.50 -7.42 -34.50
CA ALA A 466 -11.79 -7.00 -33.28
C ALA A 466 -12.75 -6.28 -32.31
N SER A 467 -13.63 -5.42 -32.86
CA SER A 467 -14.72 -4.77 -32.12
C SER A 467 -15.71 -5.75 -31.49
N TYR A 468 -15.96 -6.90 -32.13
CA TYR A 468 -16.82 -7.94 -31.58
C TYR A 468 -16.25 -8.54 -30.29
N TYR A 469 -14.95 -8.85 -30.27
CA TYR A 469 -14.27 -9.40 -29.09
C TYR A 469 -13.95 -8.34 -28.03
N GLN A 470 -13.72 -7.08 -28.43
CA GLN A 470 -13.60 -5.94 -27.50
C GLN A 470 -14.86 -5.74 -26.64
N GLN A 471 -16.03 -6.09 -27.17
CA GLN A 471 -17.30 -6.07 -26.42
C GLN A 471 -17.45 -7.27 -25.46
N GLY A 472 -16.44 -8.12 -25.33
CA GLY A 472 -16.49 -9.32 -24.48
C GLY A 472 -17.23 -10.51 -25.09
N ASN A 473 -17.63 -10.43 -26.37
CA ASN A 473 -18.37 -11.52 -26.99
C ASN A 473 -17.47 -12.74 -27.25
N SER A 474 -17.97 -13.92 -26.93
CA SER A 474 -17.33 -15.20 -27.24
C SER A 474 -17.93 -15.84 -28.49
N ARG A 475 -17.14 -16.65 -29.21
CA ARG A 475 -17.62 -17.35 -30.40
C ARG A 475 -17.35 -18.84 -30.31
N ALA A 476 -18.43 -19.63 -30.32
CA ALA A 476 -18.39 -21.08 -30.37
C ALA A 476 -18.86 -21.59 -31.74
N ILE A 477 -18.05 -22.43 -32.38
CA ILE A 477 -18.29 -23.03 -33.69
C ILE A 477 -18.21 -24.53 -33.53
N ALA A 478 -19.33 -25.22 -33.76
CA ALA A 478 -19.40 -26.66 -33.60
C ALA A 478 -18.86 -27.45 -34.80
N ASP A 479 -19.14 -26.94 -36.01
CA ASP A 479 -18.55 -27.43 -37.27
C ASP A 479 -18.29 -26.24 -38.21
N ILE A 480 -17.04 -26.10 -38.68
CA ILE A 480 -16.64 -25.05 -39.62
C ILE A 480 -17.38 -25.13 -40.96
N GLU A 481 -17.82 -26.33 -41.38
CA GLU A 481 -18.48 -26.54 -42.67
C GLU A 481 -19.94 -26.04 -42.67
N THR A 482 -20.60 -25.95 -41.51
CA THR A 482 -22.02 -25.57 -41.38
C THR A 482 -22.23 -24.23 -40.68
N ALA A 483 -21.18 -23.55 -40.24
CA ALA A 483 -21.26 -22.34 -39.41
C ALA A 483 -21.51 -21.03 -40.17
N GLY A 484 -21.76 -21.08 -41.48
CA GLY A 484 -21.99 -19.88 -42.30
C GLY A 484 -20.79 -18.94 -42.38
N LEU A 485 -19.56 -19.49 -42.32
CA LEU A 485 -18.31 -18.74 -42.47
C LEU A 485 -18.04 -18.41 -43.94
N SER A 486 -17.19 -17.40 -44.20
CA SER A 486 -16.74 -17.12 -45.57
C SER A 486 -15.87 -18.26 -46.10
N PRO A 487 -15.90 -18.57 -47.41
CA PRO A 487 -15.13 -19.68 -47.98
C PRO A 487 -13.63 -19.60 -47.65
N CYS A 488 -13.03 -18.41 -47.77
CA CYS A 488 -11.64 -18.15 -47.36
C CYS A 488 -11.35 -18.60 -45.92
N HIS A 489 -12.25 -18.31 -44.98
CA HIS A 489 -12.06 -18.62 -43.57
C HIS A 489 -12.20 -20.12 -43.30
N VAL A 490 -13.13 -20.80 -43.99
CA VAL A 490 -13.27 -22.25 -43.91
C VAL A 490 -12.01 -22.93 -44.43
N ASP A 491 -11.46 -22.48 -45.56
CA ASP A 491 -10.24 -23.05 -46.15
C ASP A 491 -9.03 -22.88 -45.23
N LEU A 492 -8.90 -21.71 -44.57
CA LEU A 492 -7.86 -21.48 -43.54
C LEU A 492 -8.01 -22.47 -42.38
N LEU A 493 -9.19 -22.56 -41.74
CA LEU A 493 -9.41 -23.47 -40.62
C LEU A 493 -9.23 -24.95 -41.03
N ARG A 494 -9.63 -25.31 -42.26
CA ARG A 494 -9.46 -26.66 -42.82
C ARG A 494 -7.99 -26.99 -43.03
N SER A 495 -7.17 -26.04 -43.49
CA SER A 495 -5.71 -26.22 -43.64
C SER A 495 -5.03 -26.51 -42.30
N LEU A 496 -5.55 -25.94 -41.21
CA LEU A 496 -5.11 -26.17 -39.83
C LEU A 496 -5.74 -27.42 -39.19
N LYS A 497 -6.53 -28.18 -39.96
CA LYS A 497 -7.30 -29.36 -39.54
C LYS A 497 -8.28 -29.09 -38.39
N ILE A 498 -8.88 -27.90 -38.33
CA ILE A 498 -9.85 -27.54 -37.29
C ILE A 498 -11.26 -27.96 -37.75
N ARG A 499 -12.03 -28.61 -36.87
CA ARG A 499 -13.45 -28.96 -37.09
C ARG A 499 -14.36 -28.15 -36.19
N GLY A 500 -14.05 -28.07 -34.90
CA GLY A 500 -14.72 -27.21 -33.92
C GLY A 500 -13.77 -26.13 -33.40
N ASN A 501 -14.30 -24.95 -33.09
CA ASN A 501 -13.50 -23.81 -32.65
C ASN A 501 -14.24 -22.99 -31.58
N LEU A 502 -13.60 -22.74 -30.44
CA LEU A 502 -14.10 -21.84 -29.40
C LEU A 502 -13.08 -20.72 -29.19
N VAL A 503 -13.55 -19.47 -29.32
CA VAL A 503 -12.72 -18.25 -29.20
C VAL A 503 -13.30 -17.35 -28.14
N VAL A 504 -12.47 -16.98 -27.17
CA VAL A 504 -12.83 -16.13 -26.02
C VAL A 504 -11.81 -14.99 -25.87
N PRO A 505 -12.24 -13.76 -25.59
CA PRO A 505 -11.32 -12.63 -25.43
C PRO A 505 -10.60 -12.66 -24.07
N ILE A 506 -9.32 -12.31 -24.08
CA ILE A 506 -8.54 -11.96 -22.88
C ILE A 506 -8.56 -10.44 -22.77
N LEU A 507 -9.37 -9.92 -21.85
CA LEU A 507 -9.60 -8.50 -21.65
C LEU A 507 -8.87 -8.01 -20.39
N GLN A 508 -7.94 -7.06 -20.57
CA GLN A 508 -7.40 -6.27 -19.46
C GLN A 508 -8.25 -5.00 -19.32
N GLN A 509 -9.18 -4.99 -18.37
CA GLN A 509 -10.19 -3.94 -18.23
C GLN A 509 -11.02 -3.82 -19.54
N GLU A 510 -10.91 -2.71 -20.27
CA GLU A 510 -11.59 -2.48 -21.56
C GLU A 510 -10.69 -2.76 -22.78
N ARG A 511 -9.42 -3.13 -22.56
CA ARG A 511 -8.46 -3.41 -23.63
C ARG A 511 -8.44 -4.89 -23.97
N LEU A 512 -8.68 -5.21 -25.24
CA LEU A 512 -8.43 -6.55 -25.80
C LEU A 512 -6.93 -6.80 -25.89
N TRP A 513 -6.41 -7.65 -25.01
CA TRP A 513 -4.99 -8.03 -24.97
C TRP A 513 -4.70 -9.19 -25.93
N GLY A 514 -5.61 -10.17 -25.99
CA GLY A 514 -5.46 -11.36 -26.81
C GLY A 514 -6.73 -12.19 -26.88
N LEU A 515 -6.61 -13.38 -27.47
CA LEU A 515 -7.68 -14.38 -27.56
C LEU A 515 -7.18 -15.70 -26.97
N LEU A 516 -8.00 -16.32 -26.13
CA LEU A 516 -7.85 -17.71 -25.73
C LEU A 516 -8.69 -18.56 -26.69
N ILE A 517 -8.06 -19.55 -27.33
CA ILE A 517 -8.66 -20.31 -28.42
C ILE A 517 -8.53 -21.80 -28.14
N ALA A 518 -9.64 -22.53 -28.23
CA ALA A 518 -9.67 -23.99 -28.19
C ALA A 518 -10.12 -24.58 -29.52
N HIS A 519 -9.35 -25.54 -30.02
CA HIS A 519 -9.60 -26.25 -31.26
C HIS A 519 -9.95 -27.71 -31.00
N GLN A 520 -11.01 -28.19 -31.66
CA GLN A 520 -11.28 -29.60 -31.85
C GLN A 520 -10.96 -29.96 -33.31
N CYS A 521 -10.03 -30.88 -33.52
CA CYS A 521 -9.53 -31.27 -34.84
C CYS A 521 -10.11 -32.60 -35.30
N SER A 522 -10.39 -33.50 -34.36
CA SER A 522 -10.73 -34.89 -34.65
C SER A 522 -12.20 -35.11 -35.08
N TYR A 523 -13.13 -34.32 -34.53
CA TYR A 523 -14.58 -34.43 -34.78
C TYR A 523 -15.30 -33.10 -34.50
N THR A 524 -16.60 -33.04 -34.80
CA THR A 524 -17.44 -31.87 -34.52
C THR A 524 -17.84 -31.82 -33.04
N ARG A 525 -17.72 -30.66 -32.40
CA ARG A 525 -17.98 -30.52 -30.95
C ARG A 525 -19.07 -29.50 -30.69
N GLN A 526 -20.17 -29.94 -30.10
CA GLN A 526 -21.20 -29.02 -29.60
C GLN A 526 -20.74 -28.46 -28.26
N TRP A 527 -20.34 -27.19 -28.26
CA TRP A 527 -19.91 -26.48 -27.06
C TRP A 527 -21.10 -26.17 -26.16
N GLN A 528 -21.08 -26.69 -24.94
CA GLN A 528 -22.12 -26.42 -23.95
C GLN A 528 -21.96 -25.00 -23.39
N GLN A 529 -23.06 -24.38 -22.98
CA GLN A 529 -23.00 -23.03 -22.40
C GLN A 529 -22.16 -22.99 -21.12
N SER A 530 -22.15 -24.06 -20.33
CA SER A 530 -21.28 -24.20 -19.15
C SER A 530 -19.79 -24.18 -19.52
N GLU A 531 -19.40 -24.85 -20.62
CA GLU A 531 -18.01 -24.83 -21.10
C GLU A 531 -17.60 -23.43 -21.54
N ILE A 532 -18.47 -22.74 -22.29
CA ILE A 532 -18.21 -21.36 -22.74
C ILE A 532 -18.04 -20.43 -21.54
N ASN A 533 -18.91 -20.53 -20.52
CA ASN A 533 -18.82 -19.72 -19.31
C ASN A 533 -17.53 -19.98 -18.53
N LEU A 534 -17.14 -21.26 -18.39
CA LEU A 534 -15.92 -21.68 -17.72
C LEU A 534 -14.66 -21.16 -18.43
N PHE A 535 -14.67 -21.20 -19.77
CA PHE A 535 -13.58 -20.70 -20.60
C PHE A 535 -13.43 -19.17 -20.49
N ASN A 536 -14.55 -18.43 -20.40
CA ASN A 536 -14.56 -16.99 -20.11
C ASN A 536 -14.00 -16.66 -18.73
N GLN A 537 -14.33 -17.46 -17.71
CA GLN A 537 -13.78 -17.29 -16.37
C GLN A 537 -12.25 -17.48 -16.40
N LEU A 538 -11.75 -18.54 -17.02
CA LEU A 538 -10.30 -18.79 -17.12
C LEU A 538 -9.57 -17.70 -17.94
N ALA A 539 -10.17 -17.20 -19.01
CA ALA A 539 -9.62 -16.07 -19.77
C ALA A 539 -9.53 -14.79 -18.93
N SER A 540 -10.53 -14.54 -18.07
CA SER A 540 -10.52 -13.42 -17.12
C SER A 540 -9.43 -13.58 -16.06
N GLN A 541 -9.22 -14.81 -15.55
CA GLN A 541 -8.16 -15.11 -14.60
C GLN A 541 -6.76 -14.94 -15.20
N ALA A 542 -6.58 -15.39 -16.45
CA ALA A 542 -5.36 -15.17 -17.20
C ALA A 542 -5.11 -13.68 -17.43
N ALA A 543 -6.14 -12.89 -17.76
CA ALA A 543 -6.00 -11.45 -17.92
C ALA A 543 -5.49 -10.75 -16.65
N ILE A 544 -6.00 -11.15 -15.48
CA ILE A 544 -5.53 -10.63 -14.17
C ILE A 544 -4.07 -11.02 -13.93
N ALA A 545 -3.70 -12.28 -14.19
CA ALA A 545 -2.32 -12.75 -14.02
C ALA A 545 -1.33 -12.02 -14.94
N ILE A 546 -1.71 -11.81 -16.21
CA ILE A 546 -0.92 -11.03 -17.18
C ILE A 546 -0.75 -9.58 -16.68
N GLN A 547 -1.83 -8.93 -16.23
CA GLN A 547 -1.77 -7.57 -15.69
C GLN A 547 -0.86 -7.48 -14.45
N GLN A 548 -0.93 -8.49 -13.58
CA GLN A 548 -0.08 -8.56 -12.39
C GLN A 548 1.40 -8.70 -12.76
N SER A 549 1.72 -9.55 -13.75
CA SER A 549 3.08 -9.70 -14.28
C SER A 549 3.61 -8.38 -14.85
N GLU A 550 2.83 -7.70 -15.69
CA GLU A 550 3.21 -6.42 -16.30
C GLU A 550 3.46 -5.35 -15.22
N LEU A 551 2.58 -5.25 -14.22
CA LEU A 551 2.72 -4.29 -13.12
C LEU A 551 3.95 -4.58 -12.26
N TYR A 552 4.22 -5.87 -11.97
CA TYR A 552 5.39 -6.28 -11.21
C TYR A 552 6.70 -5.88 -11.90
N HIS A 553 6.81 -6.14 -13.21
CA HIS A 553 7.99 -5.73 -13.98
C HIS A 553 8.16 -4.21 -14.02
N GLN A 554 7.07 -3.44 -14.16
CA GLN A 554 7.13 -1.97 -14.10
C GLN A 554 7.61 -1.47 -12.73
N LEU A 555 7.09 -2.05 -11.65
CA LEU A 555 7.50 -1.70 -10.29
C LEU A 555 8.98 -2.03 -10.05
N GLN A 556 9.43 -3.20 -10.50
CA GLN A 556 10.84 -3.60 -10.38
C GLN A 556 11.77 -2.63 -11.13
N GLN A 557 11.41 -2.25 -12.35
CA GLN A 557 12.17 -1.26 -13.14
C GLN A 557 12.18 0.10 -12.45
N ALA A 558 11.04 0.58 -11.96
CA ALA A 558 10.95 1.84 -11.24
C ALA A 558 11.79 1.84 -9.96
N ASN A 559 11.77 0.75 -9.19
CA ASN A 559 12.59 0.61 -7.99
C ASN A 559 14.09 0.56 -8.31
N GLN A 560 14.50 -0.15 -9.35
CA GLN A 560 15.89 -0.17 -9.80
C GLN A 560 16.35 1.22 -10.22
N GLU A 561 15.52 1.96 -10.96
CA GLU A 561 15.84 3.32 -11.38
C GLU A 561 15.88 4.29 -10.19
N LEU A 562 14.94 4.19 -9.24
CA LEU A 562 14.97 4.97 -8.00
C LEU A 562 16.23 4.67 -7.18
N GLN A 563 16.62 3.41 -7.06
CA GLN A 563 17.86 3.02 -6.38
C GLN A 563 19.09 3.60 -7.09
N ARG A 564 19.13 3.54 -8.42
CA ARG A 564 20.20 4.15 -9.22
C ARG A 564 20.27 5.66 -9.01
N LEU A 565 19.14 6.36 -9.06
CA LEU A 565 19.06 7.81 -8.84
C LEU A 565 19.41 8.21 -7.40
N ALA A 566 19.07 7.36 -6.43
CA ALA A 566 19.36 7.62 -5.02
C ALA A 566 20.82 7.37 -4.64
N SER A 567 21.51 6.46 -5.33
CA SER A 567 22.87 6.00 -4.97
C SER A 567 23.99 6.43 -5.92
N SER A 568 23.68 6.79 -7.17
CA SER A 568 24.66 7.19 -8.18
C SER A 568 24.56 8.68 -8.53
N ASP A 569 25.65 9.24 -9.05
CA ASP A 569 25.70 10.58 -9.64
C ASP A 569 25.22 10.54 -11.10
N GLY A 570 24.28 11.43 -11.44
CA GLY A 570 23.64 11.44 -12.76
C GLY A 570 24.58 11.75 -13.93
N LEU A 571 25.70 12.44 -13.70
CA LEU A 571 26.66 12.78 -14.74
C LEU A 571 27.72 11.69 -14.94
N THR A 572 28.34 11.23 -13.85
CA THR A 572 29.54 10.40 -13.85
C THR A 572 29.26 8.91 -13.67
N GLN A 573 28.04 8.53 -13.27
CA GLN A 573 27.60 7.15 -12.99
C GLN A 573 28.35 6.44 -11.85
N VAL A 574 29.26 7.11 -11.15
CA VAL A 574 29.84 6.62 -9.88
C VAL A 574 28.90 6.91 -8.71
N ALA A 575 29.22 6.46 -7.51
CA ALA A 575 28.38 6.73 -6.33
C ALA A 575 28.25 8.25 -6.10
N ASN A 576 27.09 8.69 -5.61
CA ASN A 576 26.92 10.08 -5.19
C ASN A 576 27.42 10.30 -3.75
N ARG A 577 27.49 11.56 -3.32
CA ARG A 577 27.94 11.93 -1.97
C ARG A 577 27.14 11.25 -0.85
N ARG A 578 25.83 11.07 -1.00
CA ARG A 578 25.01 10.39 0.02
C ARG A 578 25.44 8.94 0.18
N CYS A 579 25.60 8.22 -0.93
CA CYS A 579 26.06 6.84 -0.94
C CYS A 579 27.49 6.70 -0.35
N PHE A 580 28.35 7.69 -0.60
CA PHE A 580 29.65 7.78 0.07
C PHE A 580 29.49 7.87 1.60
N ASP A 581 28.70 8.83 2.10
CA ASP A 581 28.53 9.05 3.54
C ASP A 581 27.98 7.80 4.24
N ASP A 582 26.98 7.14 3.63
CA ASP A 582 26.38 5.92 4.17
C ASP A 582 27.38 4.76 4.20
N THR A 583 28.08 4.52 3.09
CA THR A 583 29.08 3.43 2.98
C THR A 583 30.26 3.67 3.90
N PHE A 584 30.77 4.90 3.95
CA PHE A 584 31.90 5.27 4.80
C PHE A 584 31.61 5.04 6.28
N ASN A 585 30.42 5.43 6.75
CA ASN A 585 30.01 5.19 8.13
C ASN A 585 29.82 3.70 8.44
N ALA A 586 29.26 2.92 7.51
CA ALA A 586 29.10 1.47 7.67
C ALA A 586 30.46 0.76 7.75
N GLU A 587 31.39 1.09 6.84
CA GLU A 587 32.75 0.57 6.82
C GLU A 587 33.54 0.98 8.07
N TRP A 588 33.38 2.21 8.53
CA TRP A 588 33.99 2.69 9.77
C TRP A 588 33.57 1.83 10.97
N GLN A 589 32.27 1.59 11.14
CA GLN A 589 31.74 0.77 12.23
C GLN A 589 32.17 -0.70 12.15
N ARG A 590 32.29 -1.25 10.93
CA ARG A 590 32.78 -2.62 10.72
C ARG A 590 34.25 -2.73 11.10
N LEU A 591 35.09 -1.88 10.53
CA LEU A 591 36.54 -1.92 10.70
C LEU A 591 36.98 -1.50 12.11
N ALA A 592 36.19 -0.67 12.81
CA ALA A 592 36.40 -0.40 14.22
C ALA A 592 36.26 -1.65 15.11
N ARG A 593 35.43 -2.61 14.71
CA ARG A 593 35.28 -3.88 15.43
C ARG A 593 36.36 -4.89 15.04
N GLU A 594 36.70 -4.93 13.76
CA GLU A 594 37.70 -5.86 13.23
C GLU A 594 39.14 -5.41 13.50
N GLN A 595 39.34 -4.14 13.88
CA GLN A 595 40.65 -3.52 14.13
C GLN A 595 41.58 -3.61 12.90
N VAL A 596 41.02 -3.32 11.72
CA VAL A 596 41.73 -3.32 10.44
C VAL A 596 41.73 -1.91 9.82
N SER A 597 42.72 -1.63 8.97
CA SER A 597 42.91 -0.30 8.37
C SER A 597 41.81 0.07 7.38
N LEU A 598 41.38 1.33 7.46
CA LEU A 598 40.54 2.01 6.49
C LEU A 598 41.34 3.14 5.86
N SER A 599 41.43 3.14 4.53
CA SER A 599 42.07 4.21 3.78
C SER A 599 41.05 5.02 2.98
N LEU A 600 41.30 6.32 2.87
CA LEU A 600 40.50 7.27 2.12
C LEU A 600 41.41 8.07 1.18
N ILE A 601 40.98 8.22 -0.06
CA ILE A 601 41.63 9.09 -1.04
C ILE A 601 40.63 10.16 -1.46
N LEU A 602 41.00 11.43 -1.31
CA LEU A 602 40.27 12.55 -1.89
C LEU A 602 41.02 13.08 -3.12
N CYS A 603 40.31 13.21 -4.23
CA CYS A 603 40.86 13.59 -5.53
C CYS A 603 40.18 14.87 -6.02
N ASP A 604 40.92 15.75 -6.67
CA ASP A 604 40.39 16.96 -7.32
C ASP A 604 41.02 17.16 -8.69
N VAL A 605 40.19 17.55 -9.66
CA VAL A 605 40.62 17.83 -11.03
C VAL A 605 41.34 19.17 -11.13
N ASP A 606 42.62 19.12 -11.44
CA ASP A 606 43.47 20.30 -11.44
C ASP A 606 43.05 21.33 -12.49
N PHE A 607 42.82 22.57 -12.03
CA PHE A 607 42.39 23.71 -12.86
C PHE A 607 41.12 23.43 -13.69
N PHE A 608 40.16 22.67 -13.16
CA PHE A 608 38.94 22.31 -13.90
C PHE A 608 38.09 23.52 -14.31
N LYS A 609 38.01 24.57 -13.48
CA LYS A 609 37.38 25.84 -13.87
C LYS A 609 37.99 26.43 -15.15
N LEU A 610 39.32 26.45 -15.24
CA LEU A 610 40.03 26.99 -16.43
C LEU A 610 39.80 26.11 -17.67
N TYR A 611 39.68 24.79 -17.47
CA TYR A 611 39.31 23.87 -18.53
C TYR A 611 37.90 24.18 -19.07
N ASN A 612 36.93 24.37 -18.18
CA ASN A 612 35.57 24.77 -18.54
C ASN A 612 35.51 26.12 -19.24
N ASP A 613 36.27 27.11 -18.77
CA ASP A 613 36.34 28.45 -19.37
C ASP A 613 36.93 28.40 -20.80
N THR A 614 37.78 27.39 -21.09
CA THR A 614 38.44 27.23 -22.40
C THR A 614 37.62 26.38 -23.37
N HIS A 615 37.04 25.26 -22.90
CA HIS A 615 36.41 24.24 -23.74
C HIS A 615 34.88 24.18 -23.61
N GLY A 616 34.30 24.93 -22.68
CA GLY A 616 32.87 24.95 -22.37
C GLY A 616 32.44 23.83 -21.41
N HIS A 617 31.30 24.05 -20.75
CA HIS A 617 30.78 23.13 -19.72
C HIS A 617 30.51 21.71 -20.23
N LEU A 618 30.05 21.55 -21.48
CA LEU A 618 29.79 20.22 -22.06
C LEU A 618 31.08 19.39 -22.19
N ALA A 619 32.19 20.02 -22.58
CA ALA A 619 33.49 19.34 -22.63
C ALA A 619 34.03 19.04 -21.23
N GLY A 620 33.70 19.88 -20.24
CA GLY A 620 33.93 19.62 -18.82
C GLY A 620 33.21 18.38 -18.30
N ASP A 621 31.93 18.27 -18.63
CA ASP A 621 31.09 17.13 -18.27
C ASP A 621 31.65 15.82 -18.87
N ASP A 622 32.09 15.86 -20.13
CA ASP A 622 32.78 14.73 -20.77
C ASP A 622 34.10 14.41 -20.07
N ALA A 623 34.90 15.40 -19.68
CA ALA A 623 36.12 15.18 -18.94
C ALA A 623 35.85 14.50 -17.58
N LEU A 624 34.82 14.94 -16.83
CA LEU A 624 34.43 14.30 -15.58
C LEU A 624 33.99 12.85 -15.75
N ARG A 625 33.26 12.52 -16.84
CA ARG A 625 32.90 11.12 -17.16
C ARG A 625 34.13 10.25 -17.40
N HIS A 626 35.10 10.74 -18.16
CA HIS A 626 36.32 10.00 -18.44
C HIS A 626 37.20 9.83 -17.20
N VAL A 627 37.32 10.88 -16.37
CA VAL A 627 38.05 10.83 -15.09
C VAL A 627 37.41 9.82 -14.14
N ALA A 628 36.08 9.88 -13.96
CA ALA A 628 35.36 8.94 -13.12
C ALA A 628 35.57 7.48 -13.57
N LYS A 629 35.50 7.23 -14.88
CA LYS A 629 35.77 5.91 -15.46
C LYS A 629 37.21 5.44 -15.21
N ALA A 630 38.19 6.33 -15.35
CA ALA A 630 39.59 6.03 -15.10
C ALA A 630 39.87 5.69 -13.63
N ILE A 631 39.19 6.38 -12.69
CA ILE A 631 39.24 6.07 -11.26
C ILE A 631 38.61 4.69 -11.01
N SER A 632 37.40 4.43 -11.53
CA SER A 632 36.73 3.13 -11.37
C SER A 632 37.55 1.95 -11.90
N GLN A 633 38.30 2.14 -12.99
CA GLN A 633 39.17 1.10 -13.56
C GLN A 633 40.40 0.79 -12.70
N ALA A 634 40.84 1.72 -11.84
CA ALA A 634 41.92 1.47 -10.89
C ALA A 634 41.45 0.62 -9.69
N LEU A 635 40.15 0.62 -9.39
CA LEU A 635 39.58 -0.15 -8.29
C LEU A 635 39.35 -1.60 -8.73
N LYS A 636 40.08 -2.52 -8.09
CA LYS A 636 40.09 -3.95 -8.47
C LYS A 636 39.24 -4.81 -7.55
N ARG A 637 38.83 -4.30 -6.39
CA ARG A 637 38.10 -5.06 -5.38
C ARG A 637 36.64 -4.59 -5.33
N PRO A 638 35.68 -5.51 -5.14
CA PRO A 638 34.26 -5.15 -5.03
C PRO A 638 33.92 -4.33 -3.77
N ALA A 639 34.81 -4.30 -2.78
CA ALA A 639 34.65 -3.50 -1.56
C ALA A 639 35.17 -2.06 -1.71
N ASP A 640 35.91 -1.77 -2.79
CA ASP A 640 36.41 -0.41 -3.05
C ASP A 640 35.27 0.42 -3.65
N LEU A 641 35.08 1.65 -3.17
CA LEU A 641 34.03 2.54 -3.66
C LEU A 641 34.64 3.83 -4.19
N VAL A 642 34.25 4.25 -5.40
CA VAL A 642 34.46 5.62 -5.88
C VAL A 642 33.14 6.38 -5.86
N ALA A 643 33.18 7.60 -5.35
CA ALA A 643 32.06 8.51 -5.33
C ALA A 643 32.44 9.90 -5.83
N ARG A 644 31.50 10.60 -6.46
CA ARG A 644 31.60 12.04 -6.71
C ARG A 644 31.25 12.79 -5.43
N TYR A 645 32.25 13.38 -4.80
CA TYR A 645 32.15 14.03 -3.49
C TYR A 645 31.74 15.51 -3.61
N GLY A 646 32.14 16.16 -4.71
CA GLY A 646 31.86 17.55 -5.03
C GLY A 646 31.69 17.79 -6.53
N GLY A 647 31.74 19.05 -6.96
CA GLY A 647 31.58 19.41 -8.38
C GLY A 647 32.66 18.79 -9.26
N GLU A 648 33.92 18.90 -8.86
CA GLU A 648 35.12 18.39 -9.53
C GLU A 648 35.95 17.44 -8.64
N GLU A 649 35.36 17.03 -7.52
CA GLU A 649 36.01 16.24 -6.47
C GLU A 649 35.45 14.81 -6.42
N PHE A 650 36.36 13.84 -6.27
CA PHE A 650 36.04 12.43 -6.10
C PHE A 650 36.60 11.91 -4.79
N ALA A 651 35.91 10.97 -4.17
CA ALA A 651 36.38 10.27 -2.98
C ALA A 651 36.45 8.77 -3.28
N VAL A 652 37.50 8.12 -2.78
CA VAL A 652 37.70 6.67 -2.90
C VAL A 652 37.84 6.06 -1.51
N ILE A 653 36.93 5.14 -1.17
CA ILE A 653 36.97 4.36 0.08
C ILE A 653 37.69 3.04 -0.21
N LEU A 654 38.71 2.73 0.58
CA LEU A 654 39.50 1.51 0.47
C LEU A 654 39.49 0.76 1.81
N PRO A 655 38.50 -0.11 2.05
CA PRO A 655 38.47 -0.98 3.22
C PRO A 655 39.66 -1.95 3.23
N ASN A 656 40.12 -2.34 4.42
CA ASN A 656 41.20 -3.33 4.59
C ASN A 656 42.47 -3.01 3.78
N THR A 657 42.79 -1.73 3.66
CA THR A 657 43.91 -1.25 2.86
C THR A 657 44.75 -0.33 3.72
N ASP A 658 46.04 -0.62 3.81
CA ASP A 658 47.02 0.20 4.51
C ASP A 658 47.49 1.36 3.63
N ILE A 659 48.40 2.18 4.16
CA ILE A 659 48.87 3.38 3.46
C ILE A 659 49.63 3.05 2.17
N GLU A 660 50.42 1.98 2.16
CA GLU A 660 51.19 1.55 0.97
C GLU A 660 50.24 1.10 -0.15
N GLY A 661 49.22 0.31 0.19
CA GLY A 661 48.17 -0.09 -0.75
C GLY A 661 47.37 1.10 -1.27
N ALA A 662 47.02 2.06 -0.41
CA ALA A 662 46.30 3.26 -0.81
C ALA A 662 47.11 4.15 -1.77
N ILE A 663 48.42 4.29 -1.54
CA ILE A 663 49.32 5.02 -2.43
C ILE A 663 49.46 4.32 -3.78
N ALA A 664 49.51 2.99 -3.81
CA ALA A 664 49.54 2.24 -5.05
C ALA A 664 48.29 2.49 -5.89
N VAL A 665 47.10 2.48 -5.27
CA VAL A 665 45.83 2.82 -5.93
C VAL A 665 45.83 4.28 -6.41
N ALA A 666 46.28 5.23 -5.57
CA ALA A 666 46.39 6.64 -5.96
C ALA A 666 47.30 6.84 -7.19
N THR A 667 48.42 6.13 -7.24
CA THR A 667 49.37 6.17 -8.37
C THR A 667 48.75 5.57 -9.64
N GLU A 668 48.01 4.47 -9.51
CA GLU A 668 47.29 3.84 -10.62
C GLU A 668 46.21 4.78 -11.19
N ILE A 669 45.45 5.46 -10.32
CA ILE A 669 44.48 6.49 -10.71
C ILE A 669 45.16 7.60 -11.54
N GLN A 670 46.28 8.14 -11.06
CA GLN A 670 47.01 9.19 -11.78
C GLN A 670 47.51 8.71 -13.15
N SER A 671 48.02 7.48 -13.23
CA SER A 671 48.47 6.88 -14.49
C SER A 671 47.31 6.71 -15.48
N ASN A 672 46.16 6.22 -15.01
CA ASN A 672 44.98 6.02 -15.84
C ASN A 672 44.43 7.34 -16.38
N VAL A 673 44.37 8.40 -15.56
CA VAL A 673 43.93 9.72 -16.00
C VAL A 673 44.92 10.33 -17.00
N ARG A 674 46.22 10.21 -16.75
CA ARG A 674 47.24 10.66 -17.71
C ARG A 674 47.15 9.95 -19.05
N ALA A 675 46.79 8.67 -19.06
CA ALA A 675 46.60 7.89 -20.28
C ALA A 675 45.41 8.35 -21.13
N LEU A 676 44.45 9.08 -20.56
CA LEU A 676 43.34 9.67 -21.32
C LEU A 676 43.78 10.78 -22.29
N GLN A 677 44.92 11.43 -22.01
CA GLN A 677 45.49 12.51 -22.85
C GLN A 677 44.48 13.62 -23.21
N LEU A 678 43.61 14.00 -22.27
CA LEU A 678 42.61 15.07 -22.46
C LEU A 678 43.31 16.44 -22.47
N PRO A 679 43.32 17.20 -23.57
CA PRO A 679 44.12 18.43 -23.68
C PRO A 679 43.63 19.55 -22.74
N HIS A 680 44.54 20.11 -21.94
CA HIS A 680 44.30 21.27 -21.08
C HIS A 680 45.38 22.33 -21.32
N LEU A 681 45.34 22.95 -22.50
CA LEU A 681 46.41 23.83 -23.02
C LEU A 681 46.69 25.07 -22.15
N ASN A 682 45.73 25.49 -21.35
CA ASN A 682 45.86 26.65 -20.46
C ASN A 682 46.28 26.26 -19.03
N SER A 683 46.44 24.96 -18.74
CA SER A 683 46.92 24.50 -17.45
C SER A 683 48.39 24.88 -17.24
N GLN A 684 48.70 25.32 -16.02
CA GLN A 684 50.06 25.68 -15.63
C GLN A 684 50.89 24.46 -15.17
N VAL A 685 50.31 23.25 -15.21
CA VAL A 685 50.90 22.02 -14.65
C VAL A 685 51.28 21.03 -15.75
N CYS A 686 50.39 20.79 -16.70
CA CYS A 686 50.59 19.85 -17.79
C CYS A 686 49.69 20.22 -18.96
N GLU A 687 50.07 19.89 -20.20
CA GLU A 687 49.22 20.08 -21.40
C GLU A 687 47.96 19.20 -21.40
N PHE A 688 47.78 18.36 -20.37
CA PHE A 688 46.63 17.46 -20.20
C PHE A 688 45.99 17.62 -18.81
N ILE A 689 44.74 17.16 -18.68
CA ILE A 689 44.05 17.05 -17.38
C ILE A 689 44.85 16.16 -16.41
N THR A 690 44.96 16.63 -15.17
CA THR A 690 45.67 15.95 -14.08
C THR A 690 44.83 15.96 -12.79
N LEU A 691 45.20 15.11 -11.84
CA LEU A 691 44.55 15.01 -10.52
C LEU A 691 45.56 15.28 -9.41
N SER A 692 45.14 16.06 -8.43
CA SER A 692 45.78 16.13 -7.11
C SER A 692 45.05 15.20 -6.15
N LEU A 693 45.79 14.46 -5.33
CA LEU A 693 45.23 13.44 -4.42
C LEU A 693 45.74 13.63 -2.98
N GLY A 694 44.84 13.56 -2.02
CA GLY A 694 45.15 13.45 -0.60
C GLY A 694 44.83 12.05 -0.11
N VAL A 695 45.82 11.36 0.45
CA VAL A 695 45.68 9.98 0.95
C VAL A 695 45.83 9.97 2.47
N ALA A 696 44.88 9.35 3.17
CA ALA A 696 44.97 9.13 4.60
C ALA A 696 44.52 7.72 4.97
N THR A 697 45.11 7.19 6.03
CA THR A 697 44.80 5.85 6.57
C THR A 697 44.68 5.93 8.08
N ILE A 698 43.73 5.18 8.63
CA ILE A 698 43.57 5.00 10.08
C ILE A 698 43.10 3.58 10.38
N ILE A 699 43.37 3.10 11.60
CA ILE A 699 42.67 1.94 12.16
C ILE A 699 41.58 2.50 13.07
N PRO A 700 40.30 2.41 12.67
CA PRO A 700 39.21 2.97 13.47
C PRO A 700 39.15 2.31 14.85
N HIS A 701 38.88 3.12 15.87
CA HIS A 701 38.66 2.66 17.24
C HIS A 701 37.58 3.52 17.92
N SER A 702 37.09 3.07 19.08
CA SER A 702 35.93 3.65 19.77
C SER A 702 36.04 5.14 20.13
N GLN A 703 37.24 5.70 20.20
CA GLN A 703 37.50 7.12 20.53
C GLN A 703 37.80 7.98 19.29
N SER A 704 38.03 7.37 18.12
CA SER A 704 38.29 8.08 16.87
C SER A 704 37.00 8.45 16.13
N SER A 705 37.01 9.59 15.44
CA SER A 705 35.88 10.06 14.63
C SER A 705 36.13 9.84 13.14
N PRO A 706 35.12 9.43 12.34
CA PRO A 706 35.22 9.38 10.89
C PRO A 706 35.66 10.72 10.27
N ALA A 707 35.29 11.84 10.90
CA ALA A 707 35.67 13.17 10.46
C ALA A 707 37.20 13.40 10.48
N THR A 708 37.93 12.71 11.37
CA THR A 708 39.40 12.80 11.46
C THR A 708 40.07 12.29 10.17
N LEU A 709 39.58 11.18 9.63
CA LEU A 709 40.12 10.59 8.39
C LEU A 709 39.82 11.48 7.18
N ILE A 710 38.60 12.01 7.09
CA ILE A 710 38.21 12.95 6.03
C ILE A 710 39.07 14.22 6.10
N ALA A 711 39.24 14.80 7.28
CA ALA A 711 40.05 16.01 7.47
C ALA A 711 41.54 15.78 7.12
N ALA A 712 42.10 14.62 7.45
CA ALA A 712 43.46 14.27 7.09
C ALA A 712 43.64 14.12 5.56
N ALA A 713 42.71 13.45 4.89
CA ALA A 713 42.73 13.32 3.44
C ALA A 713 42.57 14.68 2.74
N ASP A 714 41.69 15.55 3.24
CA ASP A 714 41.47 16.90 2.70
C ASP A 714 42.71 17.78 2.88
N GLN A 715 43.36 17.71 4.04
CA GLN A 715 44.63 18.40 4.26
C GLN A 715 45.73 17.91 3.31
N GLY A 716 45.76 16.62 3.00
CA GLY A 716 46.68 16.03 2.02
C GLY A 716 46.41 16.57 0.61
N LEU A 717 45.13 16.64 0.23
CA LEU A 717 44.70 17.19 -1.05
C LEU A 717 45.10 18.67 -1.18
N TYR A 718 44.90 19.46 -0.13
CA TYR A 718 45.33 20.86 -0.10
C TYR A 718 46.85 21.00 -0.28
N GLN A 719 47.65 20.16 0.39
CA GLN A 719 49.11 20.15 0.23
C GLN A 719 49.54 19.73 -1.17
N ALA A 720 48.89 18.73 -1.77
CA ALA A 720 49.16 18.33 -3.15
C ALA A 720 48.93 19.50 -4.11
N LYS A 721 47.84 20.26 -3.93
CA LYS A 721 47.57 21.47 -4.72
C LYS A 721 48.64 22.56 -4.50
N ALA A 722 49.15 22.72 -3.28
CA ALA A 722 50.17 23.71 -2.94
C ALA A 722 51.58 23.34 -3.45
N GLN A 723 51.90 22.05 -3.57
CA GLN A 723 53.20 21.54 -4.04
C GLN A 723 53.35 21.54 -5.57
N GLY A 724 52.41 22.17 -6.29
CA GLY A 724 52.44 22.25 -7.75
C GLY A 724 51.53 21.25 -8.45
N ARG A 725 50.58 20.62 -7.73
CA ARG A 725 49.50 19.77 -8.29
C ARG A 725 50.01 18.47 -8.93
N ASN A 726 49.11 17.69 -9.55
CA ASN A 726 49.44 16.42 -10.22
C ASN A 726 50.30 15.46 -9.37
N CYS A 727 50.04 15.40 -8.06
CA CYS A 727 50.75 14.54 -7.12
C CYS A 727 49.79 13.96 -6.08
N ALA A 728 50.21 12.87 -5.45
CA ALA A 728 49.55 12.31 -4.28
C ALA A 728 50.35 12.66 -3.02
N VAL A 729 49.68 13.22 -2.02
CA VAL A 729 50.29 13.53 -0.72
C VAL A 729 49.61 12.69 0.36
N GLN A 730 50.43 11.95 1.11
CA GLN A 730 49.97 11.21 2.28
C GLN A 730 49.93 12.11 3.52
N MET A 731 48.92 11.92 4.37
CA MET A 731 48.80 12.59 5.66
C MET A 731 48.61 11.59 6.79
N GLU A 732 49.33 11.82 7.88
CA GLU A 732 49.11 11.07 9.12
C GLU A 732 47.87 11.59 9.84
N CYS A 733 46.99 10.66 10.23
CA CYS A 733 45.87 10.97 11.12
C CYS A 733 46.41 11.28 12.52
N LYS A 734 46.42 12.56 12.91
CA LYS A 734 46.78 12.96 14.26
C LYS A 734 45.53 12.93 15.14
N ASP A 735 45.45 11.94 16.02
CA ASP A 735 44.45 11.95 17.09
C ASP A 735 44.68 13.17 17.99
N ALA A 736 43.63 13.97 18.21
CA ALA A 736 43.72 15.20 18.97
C ALA A 736 44.03 14.97 20.48
N ASP A 737 44.06 13.73 20.98
CA ASP A 737 44.17 13.44 22.42
C ASP A 737 45.21 12.34 22.78
N ALA A 738 46.33 12.24 22.07
CA ALA A 738 47.45 11.35 22.46
C ALA A 738 48.54 12.05 23.33
N LYS A 739 48.24 13.17 23.98
CA LYS A 739 49.14 13.87 24.92
C LYS A 739 48.51 14.07 26.30
N SER A 740 48.22 12.99 27.02
CA SER A 740 48.00 13.07 28.48
C SER A 740 48.35 11.81 29.28
N LEU A 741 49.04 10.83 28.67
CA LEU A 741 49.53 9.64 29.37
C LEU A 741 51.02 9.42 29.04
N ALA A 742 51.88 10.15 29.75
CA ALA A 742 53.27 9.81 29.97
C ALA A 742 53.61 10.08 31.43
#